data_AF-A0A1C7MCN8-F1
#
_entry.id   AF-A0A1C7MCN8-F1
#
_cell.length_a   1.000
_cell.length_b   1.000
_cell.length_c   1.000
_cell.angle_alpha   90.00
_cell.angle_beta   90.00
_cell.angle_gamma   90.00
#
_symmetry.space_group_name_H-M   'P 1'
#
loop_
_entity.id
_entity.type
_entity.pdbx_description
1 polymer ?
#
loop_
_entity_poly.entity_id
_entity_poly.type
_entity_poly.pdbx_seq_one_letter_code
_entity_poly.pdbx_strand_id
1 'polypeptide(L)'
;MPLRYIRSKVSADNAFNVVIATTAVTREIADLLQFPPAKAAASILLMVFQTIQSIQTNRSDCYRLARRCLSLLVDIRDAMEGSWETAPEALIRTLAKFEKTLESIHEYMKGEAAHKWSRRLLRKSTIEDALVEYNASLDDATRSFQVATLINIHLAVGSRSTSSKQALSIVTNDSASPKESPTTFVNLYSQSCFDVVDEHILTDAPELSSSPVSTPFPDAVASELIRMPSPDLALQPVSVSNAISAAIPTADITILDHRGFRRYHQSEHVIRSRSRIKEGWWAGAVEGDINGQRALMKRYEGGRAQAMQKWARDVKILQNLYHPNLPQMVGYSNDETPTPFILLANVQTRLPQALILDSIKNASLATCAHLLLRFYRDTLDAALYLQRQLNLSDSKTQDYVEHANYRIDAEQTVQQILPNRGYAKQPHDPEDATTSIETQRKVNHLAVLAKALLPNSDDLSLVSSRLQSILGGDEEGDEIDDYAHPASPLTLRQIRLAAFDAHTHQYAWSQNIVPAYKYAVGDIAYVPSGVVSGSFTVLCNVSAQFEIAEGATGTQGAWAGGFFERHELQPFEYPGGIRGWTVVVPVGTQHNVTVVHEHYVPAVHEAWRFLLENGRALAKTHNVEPQDLILVTRAGIDQRFRVQDLRQMHFPTHHHHLSTMARPPFQNAGVSFQPHFPFGQHQPHQPHRGFAQPFPGRELQRSIFYLFTAHDKTHEPRWSEQPFYVPGEDPPPLKAKCFAGSDGTYGFMNYVQLHAEDFAG
;
A
#
# COMPACT_ATOMS: atom_id res chain seq x y z
N MET A 1 0.97 -18.94 47.72
CA MET A 1 1.95 -18.85 46.61
C MET A 1 2.09 -17.40 46.21
N PRO A 2 3.30 -16.85 46.03
CA PRO A 2 3.48 -15.44 45.68
C PRO A 2 3.31 -15.22 44.16
N LEU A 3 2.51 -14.21 43.78
CA LEU A 3 2.35 -13.79 42.39
C LEU A 3 3.66 -13.18 41.87
N ARG A 4 4.23 -13.80 40.83
CA ARG A 4 5.52 -13.38 40.25
C ARG A 4 5.28 -12.39 39.12
N TYR A 5 5.61 -11.13 39.35
CA TYR A 5 5.42 -10.03 38.40
C TYR A 5 6.30 -10.23 37.14
N ILE A 6 5.70 -10.47 35.98
CA ILE A 6 6.42 -10.71 34.73
C ILE A 6 6.75 -9.37 34.07
N ARG A 7 8.03 -8.96 34.13
CA ARG A 7 8.53 -7.77 33.46
C ARG A 7 9.07 -8.17 32.08
N SER A 8 8.41 -7.76 31.01
CA SER A 8 8.87 -7.99 29.63
C SER A 8 10.21 -7.28 29.40
N LYS A 9 11.27 -8.05 29.09
CA LYS A 9 12.58 -7.49 28.74
C LYS A 9 12.68 -7.34 27.23
N VAL A 10 12.59 -6.09 26.76
CA VAL A 10 13.01 -5.69 25.41
C VAL A 10 14.53 -5.93 25.30
N SER A 11 15.00 -6.43 24.15
CA SER A 11 16.44 -6.70 23.91
C SER A 11 17.26 -5.42 24.08
N ALA A 12 18.25 -5.44 24.97
CA ALA A 12 18.90 -4.23 25.48
C ALA A 12 19.55 -3.35 24.39
N ASP A 13 20.18 -3.92 23.36
CA ASP A 13 20.92 -3.13 22.36
C ASP A 13 20.02 -2.54 21.27
N ASN A 14 18.96 -3.26 20.87
CA ASN A 14 17.90 -2.68 20.04
C ASN A 14 17.11 -1.64 20.85
N ALA A 15 16.85 -1.91 22.13
CA ALA A 15 16.29 -0.92 23.04
C ALA A 15 17.22 0.28 23.18
N PHE A 16 18.54 0.13 23.24
CA PHE A 16 19.48 1.23 23.44
C PHE A 16 19.64 2.08 22.20
N ASN A 17 19.80 1.50 21.01
CA ASN A 17 19.82 2.25 19.75
C ASN A 17 18.48 2.91 19.45
N VAL A 18 17.35 2.23 19.72
CA VAL A 18 16.03 2.86 19.64
C VAL A 18 15.87 3.94 20.71
N VAL A 19 16.33 3.77 21.95
CA VAL A 19 16.21 4.78 23.01
C VAL A 19 17.11 5.98 22.75
N ILE A 20 18.31 5.81 22.18
CA ILE A 20 19.16 6.93 21.75
C ILE A 20 18.49 7.67 20.59
N ALA A 21 18.05 6.95 19.56
CA ALA A 21 17.39 7.58 18.42
C ALA A 21 16.05 8.21 18.83
N THR A 22 15.28 7.58 19.71
CA THR A 22 14.06 8.12 20.30
C THR A 22 14.36 9.30 21.23
N THR A 23 15.43 9.33 22.04
CA THR A 23 15.70 10.50 22.90
C THR A 23 16.17 11.71 22.10
N ALA A 24 16.95 11.52 21.02
CA ALA A 24 17.24 12.59 20.06
C ALA A 24 15.95 13.11 19.40
N VAL A 25 15.13 12.21 18.85
CA VAL A 25 13.82 12.52 18.25
C VAL A 25 12.86 13.18 19.24
N THR A 26 12.79 12.72 20.50
CA THR A 26 11.91 13.30 21.53
C THR A 26 12.36 14.70 21.91
N ARG A 27 13.66 15.02 21.83
CA ARG A 27 14.16 16.39 22.00
C ARG A 27 13.71 17.28 20.84
N GLU A 28 13.94 16.87 19.61
CA GLU A 28 13.49 17.61 18.41
C GLU A 28 11.96 17.83 18.42
N ILE A 29 11.19 16.80 18.83
CA ILE A 29 9.73 16.91 19.03
C ILE A 29 9.38 17.86 20.19
N ALA A 30 10.12 17.84 21.31
CA ALA A 30 9.86 18.75 22.44
C ALA A 30 10.14 20.22 22.07
N ASP A 31 11.11 20.47 21.20
CA ASP A 31 11.38 21.78 20.63
C ASP A 31 10.27 22.17 19.62
N LEU A 32 9.79 21.23 18.79
CA LEU A 32 8.62 21.43 17.91
C LEU A 32 7.30 21.65 18.65
N LEU A 33 7.11 21.07 19.84
CA LEU A 33 5.91 21.28 20.66
C LEU A 33 5.81 22.71 21.24
N GLN A 34 6.92 23.46 21.24
CA GLN A 34 6.96 24.89 21.58
C GLN A 34 6.60 25.79 20.39
N PHE A 35 6.63 25.25 19.16
CA PHE A 35 6.25 25.96 17.94
C PHE A 35 4.75 25.78 17.67
N PRO A 36 3.88 26.79 17.92
CA PRO A 36 2.44 26.58 17.96
C PRO A 36 1.82 25.99 16.68
N PRO A 37 2.23 26.39 15.46
CA PRO A 37 1.66 25.83 14.22
C PRO A 37 1.89 24.32 14.05
N ALA A 38 3.05 23.78 14.45
CA ALA A 38 3.35 22.35 14.27
C ALA A 38 3.03 21.50 15.50
N LYS A 39 2.56 22.10 16.60
CA LYS A 39 2.40 21.42 17.89
C LYS A 39 1.53 20.16 17.81
N ALA A 40 0.42 20.20 17.07
CA ALA A 40 -0.47 19.06 16.92
C ALA A 40 0.18 17.94 16.07
N ALA A 41 0.73 18.29 14.90
CA ALA A 41 1.51 17.39 14.06
C ALA A 41 2.69 16.72 14.81
N ALA A 42 3.43 17.48 15.63
CA ALA A 42 4.52 16.98 16.46
C ALA A 42 4.01 16.01 17.56
N SER A 43 2.84 16.28 18.15
CA SER A 43 2.19 15.39 19.11
C SER A 43 1.73 14.07 18.47
N ILE A 44 1.14 14.13 17.28
CA ILE A 44 0.76 12.93 16.50
C ILE A 44 2.00 12.13 16.14
N LEU A 45 3.07 12.79 15.69
CA LEU A 45 4.33 12.13 15.35
C LEU A 45 4.98 11.45 16.58
N LEU A 46 4.83 12.01 17.78
CA LEU A 46 5.24 11.34 19.02
C LEU A 46 4.45 10.05 19.24
N MET A 47 3.13 10.05 19.02
CA MET A 47 2.30 8.85 19.11
C MET A 47 2.66 7.82 18.01
N VAL A 48 3.02 8.27 16.80
CA VAL A 48 3.58 7.40 15.75
C VAL A 48 4.87 6.74 16.22
N PHE A 49 5.83 7.49 16.79
CA PHE A 49 7.06 6.90 17.33
C PHE A 49 6.81 5.93 18.50
N GLN A 50 5.82 6.19 19.35
CA GLN A 50 5.40 5.27 20.42
C GLN A 50 4.79 3.98 19.84
N THR A 51 3.94 4.09 18.82
CA THR A 51 3.35 2.95 18.11
C THR A 51 4.40 2.13 17.36
N ILE A 52 5.42 2.77 16.76
CA ILE A 52 6.56 2.07 16.15
C ILE A 52 7.37 1.26 17.18
N GLN A 53 7.27 1.57 18.47
CA GLN A 53 7.91 0.75 19.51
C GLN A 53 7.15 -0.56 19.80
N SER A 54 5.84 -0.63 19.56
CA SER A 54 5.03 -1.85 19.67
C SER A 54 4.95 -2.65 18.36
N ILE A 55 5.25 -2.04 17.22
CA ILE A 55 5.40 -2.72 15.93
C ILE A 55 6.68 -3.58 15.91
N GLN A 56 6.54 -4.86 15.56
CA GLN A 56 7.65 -5.82 15.42
C GLN A 56 8.14 -5.92 13.96
N THR A 57 7.22 -6.05 13.00
CA THR A 57 7.47 -6.19 11.55
C THR A 57 7.65 -4.86 10.83
N ASN A 58 8.49 -4.79 9.80
CA ASN A 58 8.71 -3.60 8.95
C ASN A 58 9.11 -2.33 9.73
N ARG A 59 9.61 -2.50 10.97
CA ARG A 59 9.93 -1.42 11.90
C ARG A 59 10.95 -0.43 11.34
N SER A 60 11.88 -0.90 10.51
CA SER A 60 12.83 -0.07 9.76
C SER A 60 12.13 0.98 8.91
N ASP A 61 11.13 0.57 8.13
CA ASP A 61 10.51 1.40 7.12
C ASP A 61 9.44 2.31 7.74
N CYS A 62 8.73 1.83 8.76
CA CYS A 62 7.93 2.70 9.64
C CYS A 62 8.79 3.78 10.31
N TYR A 63 9.99 3.43 10.80
CA TYR A 63 10.91 4.40 11.41
C TYR A 63 11.50 5.38 10.40
N ARG A 64 11.81 4.94 9.17
CA ARG A 64 12.24 5.82 8.07
C ARG A 64 11.13 6.79 7.67
N LEU A 65 9.88 6.31 7.56
CA LEU A 65 8.70 7.14 7.31
C LEU A 65 8.55 8.22 8.40
N ALA A 66 8.48 7.81 9.67
CA ALA A 66 8.33 8.74 10.79
C ALA A 66 9.51 9.73 10.93
N ARG A 67 10.75 9.30 10.65
CA ARG A 67 11.92 10.19 10.63
C ARG A 67 11.87 11.20 9.47
N ARG A 68 11.31 10.81 8.32
CA ARG A 68 11.06 11.72 7.19
C ARG A 68 10.02 12.77 7.56
N CYS A 69 8.93 12.36 8.22
CA CYS A 69 7.94 13.29 8.79
C CYS A 69 8.57 14.29 9.78
N LEU A 70 9.49 13.82 10.63
CA LEU A 70 10.18 14.68 11.59
C LEU A 70 11.05 15.72 10.91
N SER A 71 11.88 15.30 9.95
CA SER A 71 12.72 16.21 9.16
C SER A 71 11.89 17.33 8.54
N LEU A 72 10.76 16.97 7.91
CA LEU A 72 9.85 17.94 7.31
C LEU A 72 9.28 18.94 8.34
N LEU A 73 8.92 18.48 9.54
CA LEU A 73 8.45 19.39 10.60
C LEU A 73 9.56 20.32 11.12
N VAL A 74 10.80 19.84 11.21
CA VAL A 74 11.97 20.66 11.56
C VAL A 74 12.22 21.72 10.47
N ASP A 75 12.24 21.32 9.19
CA ASP A 75 12.41 22.22 8.05
C ASP A 75 11.32 23.31 8.01
N ILE A 76 10.06 22.95 8.32
CA ILE A 76 8.93 23.88 8.41
C ILE A 76 9.09 24.85 9.59
N ARG A 77 9.49 24.36 10.78
CA ARG A 77 9.74 25.20 11.95
C ARG A 77 10.83 26.23 11.65
N ASP A 78 11.95 25.79 11.09
CA ASP A 78 13.13 26.62 10.85
C ASP A 78 12.83 27.67 9.76
N ALA A 79 12.04 27.33 8.75
CA ALA A 79 11.54 28.27 7.73
C ALA A 79 10.53 29.30 8.27
N MET A 80 9.92 29.06 9.44
CA MET A 80 8.89 29.91 10.06
C MET A 80 9.36 30.57 11.37
N GLU A 81 10.62 30.37 11.77
CA GLU A 81 11.16 30.89 13.02
C GLU A 81 11.09 32.43 13.05
N GLY A 82 10.61 32.99 14.16
CA GLY A 82 10.42 34.44 14.33
C GLY A 82 9.32 35.10 13.47
N SER A 83 8.63 34.38 12.58
CA SER A 83 7.62 34.96 11.66
C SER A 83 6.30 34.18 11.60
N TRP A 84 6.07 33.24 12.51
CA TRP A 84 4.89 32.37 12.47
C TRP A 84 3.56 33.07 12.82
N GLU A 85 3.59 34.13 13.63
CA GLU A 85 2.39 34.93 13.96
C GLU A 85 1.84 35.68 12.73
N THR A 86 2.70 35.93 11.73
CA THR A 86 2.36 36.57 10.45
C THR A 86 2.36 35.58 9.28
N ALA A 87 2.33 34.28 9.57
CA ALA A 87 2.34 33.23 8.55
C ALA A 87 1.10 33.33 7.62
N PRO A 88 1.28 33.24 6.29
CA PRO A 88 0.16 33.24 5.36
C PRO A 88 -0.81 32.08 5.62
N GLU A 89 -2.12 32.32 5.57
CA GLU A 89 -3.14 31.28 5.78
C GLU A 89 -2.99 30.06 4.86
N ALA A 90 -2.45 30.24 3.65
CA ALA A 90 -2.16 29.16 2.72
C ALA A 90 -1.14 28.17 3.32
N LEU A 91 -0.14 28.68 4.05
CA LEU A 91 0.89 27.90 4.73
C LEU A 91 0.29 27.12 5.91
N ILE A 92 -0.56 27.79 6.71
CA ILE A 92 -1.30 27.17 7.81
C ILE A 92 -2.20 26.04 7.29
N ARG A 93 -2.89 26.24 6.15
CA ARG A 93 -3.69 25.21 5.47
C ARG A 93 -2.85 24.03 4.98
N THR A 94 -1.66 24.25 4.43
CA THR A 94 -0.75 23.14 4.06
C THR A 94 -0.27 22.35 5.28
N LEU A 95 -0.03 23.02 6.41
CA LEU A 95 0.39 22.36 7.65
C LEU A 95 -0.72 21.51 8.26
N ALA A 96 -1.97 21.99 8.25
CA ALA A 96 -3.15 21.20 8.64
C ALA A 96 -3.39 19.99 7.72
N LYS A 97 -3.09 20.10 6.41
CA LYS A 97 -3.14 18.94 5.50
C LYS A 97 -2.06 17.91 5.83
N PHE A 98 -0.85 18.34 6.14
CA PHE A 98 0.25 17.47 6.60
C PHE A 98 -0.09 16.78 7.93
N GLU A 99 -0.69 17.50 8.88
CA GLU A 99 -1.19 16.97 10.14
C GLU A 99 -2.18 15.80 9.91
N LYS A 100 -3.18 15.99 9.05
CA LYS A 100 -4.13 14.92 8.67
C LYS A 100 -3.46 13.71 8.01
N THR A 101 -2.39 13.91 7.24
CA THR A 101 -1.58 12.79 6.72
C THR A 101 -0.89 12.03 7.85
N LEU A 102 -0.36 12.72 8.87
CA LEU A 102 0.20 12.07 10.06
C LEU A 102 -0.86 11.33 10.89
N GLU A 103 -2.07 11.87 11.05
CA GLU A 103 -3.18 11.17 11.71
C GLU A 103 -3.52 9.87 10.98
N SER A 104 -3.57 9.92 9.65
CA SER A 104 -3.86 8.76 8.81
C SER A 104 -2.78 7.68 8.95
N ILE A 105 -1.49 8.08 8.96
CA ILE A 105 -0.36 7.19 9.24
C ILE A 105 -0.45 6.62 10.66
N HIS A 106 -0.84 7.44 11.65
CA HIS A 106 -0.93 7.03 13.05
C HIS A 106 -2.04 6.00 13.27
N GLU A 107 -3.27 6.26 12.83
CA GLU A 107 -4.38 5.32 12.99
C GLU A 107 -4.14 4.02 12.20
N TYR A 108 -3.51 4.10 11.02
CA TYR A 108 -3.05 2.91 10.30
C TYR A 108 -2.02 2.09 11.10
N MET A 109 -0.94 2.73 11.56
CA MET A 109 0.09 2.05 12.35
C MET A 109 -0.45 1.48 13.66
N LYS A 110 -1.43 2.15 14.28
CA LYS A 110 -2.13 1.74 15.49
C LYS A 110 -3.06 0.55 15.24
N GLY A 111 -3.77 0.54 14.11
CA GLY A 111 -4.54 -0.61 13.64
C GLY A 111 -3.67 -1.84 13.41
N GLU A 112 -2.56 -1.67 12.67
CA GLU A 112 -1.58 -2.74 12.46
C GLU A 112 -0.95 -3.21 13.79
N ALA A 113 -0.56 -2.28 14.68
CA ALA A 113 -0.04 -2.61 16.00
C ALA A 113 -1.04 -3.33 16.92
N ALA A 114 -2.35 -3.18 16.68
CA ALA A 114 -3.42 -3.89 17.39
C ALA A 114 -3.77 -5.26 16.74
N HIS A 115 -3.51 -5.46 15.46
CA HIS A 115 -3.78 -6.73 14.79
C HIS A 115 -2.93 -7.88 15.33
N LYS A 116 -3.53 -9.07 15.46
CA LYS A 116 -2.81 -10.30 15.80
C LYS A 116 -1.90 -10.73 14.63
N TRP A 117 -0.88 -11.51 14.97
CA TRP A 117 0.30 -11.67 14.14
C TRP A 117 0.11 -12.44 12.83
N SER A 118 -0.75 -13.46 12.78
CA SER A 118 -0.91 -14.27 11.57
C SER A 118 -1.49 -13.44 10.43
N ARG A 119 -2.40 -12.50 10.75
CA ARG A 119 -2.89 -11.49 9.82
C ARG A 119 -1.77 -10.60 9.31
N ARG A 120 -0.80 -10.19 10.15
CA ARG A 120 0.35 -9.38 9.71
C ARG A 120 1.27 -10.16 8.77
N LEU A 121 1.55 -11.43 9.06
CA LEU A 121 2.36 -12.31 8.20
C LEU A 121 1.77 -12.40 6.79
N LEU A 122 0.47 -12.69 6.71
CA LEU A 122 -0.25 -12.87 5.44
C LEU A 122 -0.58 -11.55 4.72
N ARG A 123 -0.57 -10.43 5.45
CA ARG A 123 -0.72 -9.06 4.92
C ARG A 123 0.60 -8.30 4.76
N LYS A 124 1.78 -8.92 4.93
CA LYS A 124 3.05 -8.18 4.93
C LYS A 124 3.24 -7.34 3.66
N SER A 125 2.82 -7.87 2.51
CA SER A 125 2.76 -7.14 1.23
C SER A 125 1.79 -5.95 1.28
N THR A 126 0.57 -6.13 1.79
CA THR A 126 -0.41 -5.04 1.96
C THR A 126 0.11 -3.94 2.90
N ILE A 127 0.89 -4.29 3.92
CA ILE A 127 1.54 -3.32 4.81
C ILE A 127 2.65 -2.56 4.07
N GLU A 128 3.44 -3.24 3.23
CA GLU A 128 4.45 -2.60 2.38
C GLU A 128 3.82 -1.68 1.33
N ASP A 129 2.75 -2.12 0.67
CA ASP A 129 1.99 -1.32 -0.30
C ASP A 129 1.40 -0.05 0.36
N ALA A 130 0.81 -0.18 1.56
CA ALA A 130 0.32 0.97 2.34
C ALA A 130 1.45 1.91 2.78
N LEU A 131 2.60 1.38 3.21
CA LEU A 131 3.78 2.22 3.53
C LEU A 131 4.34 2.94 2.29
N VAL A 132 4.22 2.37 1.09
CA VAL A 132 4.55 3.04 -0.18
C VAL A 132 3.55 4.16 -0.47
N GLU A 133 2.24 3.91 -0.30
CA GLU A 133 1.18 4.91 -0.47
C GLU A 133 1.33 6.10 0.51
N TYR A 134 1.69 5.84 1.78
CA TYR A 134 1.98 6.90 2.74
C TYR A 134 3.26 7.66 2.43
N ASN A 135 4.31 7.02 1.90
CA ASN A 135 5.50 7.74 1.42
C ASN A 135 5.14 8.67 0.25
N ALA A 136 4.32 8.21 -0.70
CA ALA A 136 3.85 9.05 -1.80
C ALA A 136 3.03 10.24 -1.27
N SER A 137 2.12 9.99 -0.32
CA SER A 137 1.28 11.01 0.33
C SER A 137 2.08 12.08 1.09
N LEU A 138 3.23 11.73 1.68
CA LEU A 138 4.14 12.68 2.32
C LEU A 138 4.91 13.52 1.31
N ASP A 139 5.40 12.91 0.22
CA ASP A 139 6.10 13.62 -0.86
C ASP A 139 5.18 14.60 -1.59
N ASP A 140 3.92 14.22 -1.69
CA ASP A 140 2.80 15.05 -2.11
C ASP A 140 2.60 16.25 -1.17
N ALA A 141 2.39 16.01 0.13
CA ALA A 141 2.25 17.11 1.11
C ALA A 141 3.47 18.05 1.13
N THR A 142 4.69 17.51 1.02
CA THR A 142 5.94 18.27 0.95
C THR A 142 5.98 19.18 -0.28
N ARG A 143 5.63 18.66 -1.46
CA ARG A 143 5.58 19.45 -2.70
C ARG A 143 4.54 20.56 -2.61
N SER A 144 3.39 20.30 -1.97
CA SER A 144 2.37 21.33 -1.73
C SER A 144 2.89 22.48 -0.86
N PHE A 145 3.60 22.17 0.23
CA PHE A 145 4.22 23.17 1.11
C PHE A 145 5.27 24.01 0.38
N GLN A 146 6.15 23.38 -0.41
CA GLN A 146 7.18 24.08 -1.20
C GLN A 146 6.56 25.03 -2.22
N VAL A 147 5.53 24.60 -2.96
CA VAL A 147 4.81 25.43 -3.93
C VAL A 147 4.12 26.62 -3.26
N ALA A 148 3.42 26.39 -2.14
CA ALA A 148 2.78 27.45 -1.36
C ALA A 148 3.80 28.49 -0.86
N THR A 149 4.96 28.02 -0.39
CA THR A 149 6.07 28.86 0.07
C THR A 149 6.64 29.72 -1.07
N LEU A 150 6.92 29.13 -2.24
CA LEU A 150 7.42 29.86 -3.40
C LEU A 150 6.43 30.92 -3.90
N ILE A 151 5.12 30.61 -3.93
CA ILE A 151 4.08 31.58 -4.30
C ILE A 151 4.09 32.76 -3.33
N ASN A 152 4.14 32.51 -2.02
CA ASN A 152 4.21 33.58 -1.01
C ASN A 152 5.47 34.44 -1.15
N ILE A 153 6.63 33.84 -1.44
CA ILE A 153 7.88 34.56 -1.72
C ILE A 153 7.71 35.46 -2.96
N HIS A 154 7.17 34.94 -4.06
CA HIS A 154 6.94 35.73 -5.27
C HIS A 154 5.97 36.91 -5.05
N LEU A 155 4.91 36.73 -4.27
CA LEU A 155 3.98 37.80 -3.90
C LEU A 155 4.65 38.86 -3.00
N ALA A 156 5.46 38.44 -2.01
CA ALA A 156 6.19 39.34 -1.13
C ALA A 156 7.31 40.13 -1.85
N VAL A 157 8.01 39.50 -2.80
CA VAL A 157 9.05 40.16 -3.62
C VAL A 157 8.41 41.09 -4.66
N GLY A 158 7.34 40.64 -5.33
CA GLY A 158 6.62 41.44 -6.32
C GLY A 158 6.02 42.73 -5.74
N SER A 159 5.38 42.64 -4.57
CA SER A 159 4.82 43.80 -3.85
C SER A 159 5.88 44.79 -3.33
N ARG A 160 7.09 44.32 -2.99
CA ARG A 160 8.21 45.22 -2.66
C ARG A 160 8.74 45.97 -3.89
N SER A 161 8.75 45.33 -5.06
CA SER A 161 9.23 45.94 -6.31
C SER A 161 8.35 47.12 -6.78
N THR A 162 7.04 47.07 -6.51
CA THR A 162 6.13 48.18 -6.80
C THR A 162 6.24 49.31 -5.75
N SER A 163 6.37 48.99 -4.47
CA SER A 163 6.42 49.99 -3.39
C SER A 163 7.69 50.85 -3.40
N SER A 164 8.83 50.29 -3.81
CA SER A 164 10.11 51.04 -3.89
C SER A 164 10.12 52.20 -4.90
N LYS A 165 9.10 52.34 -5.77
CA LYS A 165 8.98 53.45 -6.73
C LYS A 165 8.16 54.64 -6.23
N GLN A 166 7.54 54.57 -5.04
CA GLN A 166 6.74 55.66 -4.48
C GLN A 166 7.41 56.43 -3.32
N ALA A 167 8.52 55.93 -2.75
CA ALA A 167 9.17 56.53 -1.57
C ALA A 167 10.26 57.59 -1.88
N LEU A 168 10.20 58.24 -3.06
CA LEU A 168 11.21 59.22 -3.50
C LEU A 168 10.58 60.52 -4.05
N SER A 169 9.52 60.98 -3.38
CA SER A 169 8.99 62.34 -3.50
C SER A 169 8.34 62.74 -2.17
N ILE A 170 8.34 64.05 -1.86
CA ILE A 170 7.83 64.68 -0.63
C ILE A 170 8.87 64.71 0.52
N VAL A 171 9.80 65.66 0.40
CA VAL A 171 10.29 66.45 1.53
C VAL A 171 9.91 67.91 1.23
N THR A 172 8.99 68.49 2.00
CA THR A 172 9.10 69.85 2.60
C THR A 172 7.86 70.21 3.43
N ASN A 173 8.14 70.64 4.66
CA ASN A 173 7.52 71.76 5.38
C ASN A 173 6.06 71.67 5.91
N ASP A 174 6.02 71.50 7.25
CA ASP A 174 5.61 72.53 8.22
C ASP A 174 4.23 72.52 8.93
N SER A 175 4.37 72.75 10.25
CA SER A 175 3.52 73.53 11.16
C SER A 175 2.24 72.95 11.79
N ALA A 176 2.30 72.96 13.14
CA ALA A 176 1.24 73.30 14.11
C ALA A 176 0.09 72.31 14.43
N SER A 177 0.29 71.47 15.47
CA SER A 177 -0.14 71.71 16.88
C SER A 177 -1.57 72.27 17.16
N PRO A 178 -2.21 71.97 18.32
CA PRO A 178 -2.44 70.69 19.02
C PRO A 178 -3.91 70.59 19.58
N LYS A 179 -4.16 69.70 20.58
CA LYS A 179 -5.38 69.57 21.47
C LYS A 179 -6.58 68.80 20.86
N GLU A 180 -7.44 68.11 21.62
CA GLU A 180 -7.48 67.74 23.07
C GLU A 180 -8.37 66.47 23.23
N SER A 181 -8.03 65.59 24.18
CA SER A 181 -8.91 64.56 24.79
C SER A 181 -9.53 65.12 26.09
N PRO A 182 -10.44 64.45 26.86
CA PRO A 182 -10.95 63.06 26.84
C PRO A 182 -12.52 62.98 26.81
N THR A 183 -13.26 61.86 27.00
CA THR A 183 -13.52 61.19 28.30
C THR A 183 -14.49 59.99 28.15
N THR A 184 -14.05 58.81 28.61
CA THR A 184 -14.68 57.75 29.43
C THR A 184 -16.22 57.47 29.48
N PHE A 185 -16.51 56.19 29.77
CA PHE A 185 -17.76 55.51 30.17
C PHE A 185 -18.59 54.85 29.04
N VAL A 186 -19.11 53.61 29.08
CA VAL A 186 -18.90 52.32 29.81
C VAL A 186 -20.27 51.60 29.85
N ASN A 187 -20.26 50.31 29.52
CA ASN A 187 -21.20 49.24 29.91
C ASN A 187 -22.48 48.84 29.11
N LEU A 188 -22.44 47.52 28.82
CA LEU A 188 -23.47 46.47 28.98
C LEU A 188 -24.64 46.24 27.97
N TYR A 189 -24.46 45.14 27.22
CA TYR A 189 -25.36 43.98 27.03
C TYR A 189 -26.62 44.01 26.14
N SER A 190 -26.73 42.88 25.42
CA SER A 190 -27.93 42.09 25.08
C SER A 190 -28.76 42.35 23.79
N GLN A 191 -28.64 41.33 22.92
CA GLN A 191 -29.73 40.53 22.30
C GLN A 191 -30.56 41.06 21.10
N SER A 192 -30.41 40.32 19.98
CA SER A 192 -31.42 39.87 18.99
C SER A 192 -32.36 40.92 18.34
N CYS A 193 -32.45 41.02 17.01
CA CYS A 193 -33.05 40.01 16.10
C CYS A 193 -32.82 40.35 14.60
N PHE A 194 -33.29 39.44 13.72
CA PHE A 194 -33.70 39.54 12.29
C PHE A 194 -34.00 40.97 11.72
N ASP A 195 -33.91 41.30 10.42
CA ASP A 195 -33.78 40.50 9.17
C ASP A 195 -33.39 41.37 7.93
N VAL A 196 -32.89 40.74 6.84
CA VAL A 196 -32.96 41.07 5.37
C VAL A 196 -32.63 42.52 4.87
N VAL A 197 -31.87 42.77 3.79
CA VAL A 197 -32.31 42.96 2.37
C VAL A 197 -31.09 43.21 1.45
N ASP A 198 -30.99 42.45 0.33
CA ASP A 198 -30.40 42.72 -1.02
C ASP A 198 -29.01 43.44 -1.22
N GLU A 199 -28.40 43.60 -2.42
CA GLU A 199 -28.76 43.36 -3.84
C GLU A 199 -27.48 43.07 -4.72
N HIS A 200 -27.64 42.42 -5.89
CA HIS A 200 -27.02 42.65 -7.24
C HIS A 200 -25.51 43.05 -7.53
N ILE A 201 -24.86 42.85 -8.72
CA ILE A 201 -24.97 41.92 -9.90
C ILE A 201 -23.77 42.11 -10.93
N LEU A 202 -23.46 41.10 -11.78
CA LEU A 202 -22.80 41.08 -13.16
C LEU A 202 -21.40 41.74 -13.45
N THR A 203 -20.35 41.03 -13.95
CA THR A 203 -19.92 40.53 -15.32
C THR A 203 -18.92 41.46 -16.08
N ASP A 204 -18.12 41.09 -17.12
CA ASP A 204 -18.05 40.02 -18.19
C ASP A 204 -16.55 39.65 -18.52
N ALA A 205 -16.03 39.32 -19.73
CA ALA A 205 -16.14 38.15 -20.68
C ALA A 205 -15.47 38.44 -22.08
N PRO A 206 -14.14 38.25 -22.30
CA PRO A 206 -13.55 37.06 -22.99
C PRO A 206 -12.19 36.61 -22.36
N GLU A 207 -11.44 35.56 -22.70
CA GLU A 207 -11.13 34.76 -23.91
C GLU A 207 -10.05 35.31 -24.87
N LEU A 208 -9.05 34.48 -25.18
CA LEU A 208 -8.78 34.03 -26.57
C LEU A 208 -7.93 32.74 -26.59
N SER A 209 -8.17 31.92 -27.61
CA SER A 209 -7.60 30.59 -27.81
C SER A 209 -6.44 30.59 -28.81
N SER A 210 -5.45 29.72 -28.63
CA SER A 210 -4.88 28.90 -29.72
C SER A 210 -3.88 27.86 -29.22
N SER A 211 -3.95 26.65 -29.79
CA SER A 211 -2.96 25.56 -29.67
C SER A 211 -2.29 25.32 -31.06
N PRO A 212 -1.53 24.24 -31.29
CA PRO A 212 -0.15 24.03 -30.83
C PRO A 212 0.82 23.72 -32.00
N VAL A 213 2.14 23.75 -31.77
CA VAL A 213 3.17 23.21 -32.71
C VAL A 213 4.28 22.51 -31.92
N SER A 214 4.82 21.42 -32.48
CA SER A 214 5.89 20.58 -31.90
C SER A 214 7.21 20.65 -32.70
N THR A 215 8.19 19.80 -32.31
CA THR A 215 9.46 19.45 -33.02
C THR A 215 10.73 20.24 -32.52
N PRO A 216 11.99 19.77 -32.75
CA PRO A 216 12.78 19.14 -31.65
C PRO A 216 14.31 19.52 -31.59
N PHE A 217 15.07 18.83 -30.71
CA PHE A 217 16.57 18.78 -30.60
C PHE A 217 17.32 20.05 -30.10
N PRO A 218 18.63 19.98 -29.72
CA PRO A 218 19.55 18.84 -29.48
C PRO A 218 20.28 18.86 -28.10
N ASP A 219 21.31 18.02 -27.96
CA ASP A 219 22.12 17.67 -26.78
C ASP A 219 23.02 18.74 -26.12
N ALA A 220 23.38 18.41 -24.86
CA ALA A 220 24.67 18.60 -24.18
C ALA A 220 25.25 20.01 -23.91
N VAL A 221 25.27 20.39 -22.63
CA VAL A 221 26.44 21.05 -22.00
C VAL A 221 26.64 20.44 -20.60
N ALA A 222 27.90 20.17 -20.24
CA ALA A 222 28.27 19.68 -18.91
C ALA A 222 28.30 20.80 -17.86
N SER A 223 28.06 20.46 -16.59
CA SER A 223 28.41 21.29 -15.44
C SER A 223 28.97 20.42 -14.32
N GLU A 224 30.21 20.68 -13.94
CA GLU A 224 30.84 20.12 -12.74
C GLU A 224 30.07 20.55 -11.49
N LEU A 225 29.85 19.62 -10.56
CA LEU A 225 29.43 19.97 -9.20
C LEU A 225 30.27 19.23 -8.16
N ILE A 226 30.63 19.99 -7.13
CA ILE A 226 31.65 19.70 -6.13
C ILE A 226 31.31 18.45 -5.32
N ARG A 227 32.26 17.51 -5.26
CA ARG A 227 32.15 16.25 -4.53
C ARG A 227 32.57 16.44 -3.07
N MET A 228 31.61 16.52 -2.15
CA MET A 228 31.84 16.43 -0.70
C MET A 228 31.70 14.96 -0.22
N PRO A 229 32.47 14.50 0.78
CA PRO A 229 32.46 13.10 1.20
C PRO A 229 31.27 12.79 2.12
N SER A 230 30.58 11.69 1.85
CA SER A 230 29.58 11.10 2.76
C SER A 230 30.26 10.13 3.74
N PRO A 231 29.93 10.14 5.05
CA PRO A 231 30.43 9.14 5.99
C PRO A 231 29.58 7.86 5.93
N ASP A 232 30.11 6.81 5.30
CA ASP A 232 29.50 5.48 5.30
C ASP A 232 29.51 4.86 6.71
N LEU A 233 28.36 4.86 7.38
CA LEU A 233 28.07 4.02 8.55
C LEU A 233 27.08 2.92 8.17
N ALA A 234 27.62 1.81 7.66
CA ALA A 234 26.85 0.63 7.29
C ALA A 234 26.24 -0.05 8.54
N LEU A 235 24.93 0.16 8.75
CA LEU A 235 24.14 -0.52 9.78
C LEU A 235 23.77 -1.94 9.29
N GLN A 236 24.22 -2.98 10.01
CA GLN A 236 23.78 -4.36 9.78
C GLN A 236 22.59 -4.73 10.68
N PRO A 237 21.58 -5.48 10.18
CA PRO A 237 20.45 -5.94 10.99
C PRO A 237 20.87 -7.05 11.98
N VAL A 238 20.35 -6.96 13.21
CA VAL A 238 20.70 -7.87 14.32
C VAL A 238 19.74 -9.06 14.39
N SER A 239 20.29 -10.28 14.47
CA SER A 239 19.53 -11.54 14.39
C SER A 239 18.85 -11.98 15.71
N VAL A 240 17.83 -12.85 15.57
CA VAL A 240 16.97 -13.45 16.62
C VAL A 240 17.75 -14.03 17.81
N SER A 241 19.01 -14.46 17.61
CA SER A 241 19.90 -15.00 18.64
C SER A 241 20.07 -14.10 19.89
N ASN A 242 19.78 -12.80 19.78
CA ASN A 242 19.81 -11.89 20.93
C ASN A 242 18.54 -11.92 21.80
N ALA A 243 17.36 -12.31 21.27
CA ALA A 243 16.09 -12.33 22.03
C ALA A 243 16.01 -13.47 23.07
N ILE A 244 16.83 -14.52 22.91
CA ILE A 244 16.97 -15.67 23.81
C ILE A 244 18.09 -15.42 24.86
N SER A 245 18.87 -14.34 24.70
CA SER A 245 20.17 -14.14 25.36
C SER A 245 20.15 -13.84 26.88
N ALA A 246 18.99 -13.62 27.50
CA ALA A 246 18.90 -12.96 28.82
C ALA A 246 18.73 -13.89 30.05
N ALA A 247 18.82 -15.21 29.89
CA ALA A 247 18.38 -16.18 30.91
C ALA A 247 19.46 -17.16 31.44
N ILE A 248 20.70 -17.12 30.96
CA ILE A 248 21.73 -18.12 31.31
C ILE A 248 22.89 -17.44 32.08
N PRO A 249 23.14 -17.81 33.36
CA PRO A 249 24.31 -17.34 34.12
C PRO A 249 25.63 -17.74 33.46
N THR A 250 26.62 -16.86 33.50
CA THR A 250 27.91 -16.99 32.80
C THR A 250 28.98 -17.81 33.54
N ALA A 251 28.67 -18.39 34.71
CA ALA A 251 29.68 -18.92 35.63
C ALA A 251 30.19 -20.35 35.33
N ASP A 252 29.38 -21.23 34.73
CA ASP A 252 29.72 -22.65 34.52
C ASP A 252 29.78 -23.02 33.03
N ILE A 253 30.90 -22.71 32.38
CA ILE A 253 31.23 -23.22 31.03
C ILE A 253 32.04 -24.54 31.13
N THR A 254 32.67 -24.79 32.28
CA THR A 254 33.65 -25.87 32.51
C THR A 254 33.07 -27.28 32.61
N ILE A 255 31.76 -27.44 32.79
CA ILE A 255 31.09 -28.76 32.80
C ILE A 255 29.80 -28.69 31.97
N LEU A 256 29.95 -28.59 30.65
CA LEU A 256 28.88 -28.98 29.72
C LEU A 256 28.74 -30.49 29.76
N ASP A 257 27.73 -30.99 30.48
CA ASP A 257 27.30 -32.39 30.41
C ASP A 257 27.08 -32.78 28.94
N HIS A 258 27.72 -33.87 28.52
CA HIS A 258 27.73 -34.27 27.12
C HIS A 258 26.38 -34.78 26.65
N ARG A 259 25.51 -35.31 27.54
CA ARG A 259 24.17 -35.82 27.19
C ARG A 259 24.17 -36.76 25.95
N GLY A 260 25.26 -37.50 25.73
CA GLY A 260 25.46 -38.37 24.57
C GLY A 260 25.97 -37.72 23.28
N PHE A 261 26.08 -36.39 23.19
CA PHE A 261 26.62 -35.72 22.00
C PHE A 261 28.14 -35.86 21.89
N ARG A 262 28.64 -36.17 20.68
CA ARG A 262 30.07 -36.38 20.43
C ARG A 262 30.83 -35.04 20.39
N ARG A 263 31.97 -34.99 21.08
CA ARG A 263 33.00 -33.95 20.86
C ARG A 263 33.80 -34.32 19.59
N TYR A 264 34.06 -33.33 18.74
CA TYR A 264 34.85 -33.49 17.51
C TYR A 264 36.07 -32.57 17.51
N HIS A 265 37.21 -33.06 17.03
CA HIS A 265 38.36 -32.24 16.68
C HIS A 265 38.18 -31.63 15.28
N GLN A 266 38.79 -30.46 15.03
CA GLN A 266 38.63 -29.76 13.74
C GLN A 266 39.12 -30.58 12.53
N SER A 267 40.09 -31.49 12.73
CA SER A 267 40.60 -32.37 11.67
C SER A 267 39.65 -33.50 11.25
N GLU A 268 38.58 -33.76 12.01
CA GLU A 268 37.58 -34.79 11.67
C GLU A 268 36.55 -34.30 10.64
N HIS A 269 36.57 -33.01 10.28
CA HIS A 269 35.58 -32.38 9.41
C HIS A 269 36.20 -31.87 8.10
N VAL A 270 35.80 -32.46 6.97
CA VAL A 270 36.21 -32.01 5.63
C VAL A 270 35.23 -30.97 5.10
N ILE A 271 35.64 -29.70 5.06
CA ILE A 271 34.83 -28.61 4.48
C ILE A 271 34.73 -28.81 2.96
N ARG A 272 33.52 -28.97 2.42
CA ARG A 272 33.29 -29.20 0.98
C ARG A 272 33.09 -27.91 0.19
N SER A 273 32.54 -26.85 0.80
CA SER A 273 32.27 -25.59 0.12
C SER A 273 32.48 -24.37 1.01
N ARG A 274 32.61 -23.19 0.38
CA ARG A 274 32.45 -21.90 1.10
C ARG A 274 31.01 -21.78 1.64
N SER A 275 30.84 -20.99 2.70
CA SER A 275 29.50 -20.68 3.22
C SER A 275 28.67 -19.96 2.16
N ARG A 276 27.45 -20.46 1.95
CA ARG A 276 26.38 -19.76 1.22
C ARG A 276 25.40 -19.08 2.18
N ILE A 277 25.66 -19.16 3.49
CA ILE A 277 24.82 -18.58 4.54
C ILE A 277 25.41 -17.24 4.95
N LYS A 278 24.87 -16.15 4.39
CA LYS A 278 25.31 -14.79 4.69
C LYS A 278 24.70 -14.23 5.99
N GLU A 279 23.50 -14.68 6.36
CA GLU A 279 22.65 -14.02 7.37
C GLU A 279 21.86 -15.01 8.26
N GLY A 280 21.33 -14.49 9.37
CA GLY A 280 20.55 -15.23 10.36
C GLY A 280 21.39 -16.02 11.37
N TRP A 281 20.75 -16.87 12.18
CA TRP A 281 21.42 -17.70 13.19
C TRP A 281 22.57 -18.54 12.60
N TRP A 282 22.38 -19.01 11.37
CA TRP A 282 23.28 -19.91 10.65
C TRP A 282 24.31 -19.19 9.76
N ALA A 283 24.41 -17.85 9.84
CA ALA A 283 25.42 -17.08 9.12
C ALA A 283 26.83 -17.67 9.32
N GLY A 284 27.58 -17.76 8.23
CA GLY A 284 28.93 -18.36 8.22
C GLY A 284 28.98 -19.89 8.25
N ALA A 285 27.85 -20.61 8.37
CA ALA A 285 27.88 -22.07 8.39
C ALA A 285 28.27 -22.68 7.03
N VAL A 286 29.07 -23.75 7.07
CA VAL A 286 29.64 -24.42 5.88
C VAL A 286 29.17 -25.85 5.80
N GLU A 287 28.91 -26.34 4.58
CA GLU A 287 28.70 -27.76 4.35
C GLU A 287 30.03 -28.52 4.40
N GLY A 288 30.00 -29.69 5.00
CA GLY A 288 31.12 -30.61 4.99
C GLY A 288 30.73 -32.06 5.22
N ASP A 289 31.76 -32.86 5.43
CA ASP A 289 31.69 -34.29 5.62
C ASP A 289 32.37 -34.68 6.94
N ILE A 290 31.70 -35.54 7.70
CA ILE A 290 32.19 -36.13 8.94
C ILE A 290 31.95 -37.63 8.84
N ASN A 291 33.00 -38.43 8.81
CA ASN A 291 32.91 -39.90 8.74
C ASN A 291 32.03 -40.44 7.59
N GLY A 292 31.93 -39.73 6.46
CA GLY A 292 31.09 -40.08 5.31
C GLY A 292 29.67 -39.49 5.35
N GLN A 293 29.29 -38.78 6.42
CA GLN A 293 27.99 -38.14 6.57
C GLN A 293 28.07 -36.65 6.29
N ARG A 294 27.13 -36.14 5.46
CA ARG A 294 27.00 -34.70 5.21
C ARG A 294 26.45 -33.99 6.45
N ALA A 295 27.16 -32.96 6.89
CA ALA A 295 26.78 -32.13 8.03
C ALA A 295 26.89 -30.63 7.69
N LEU A 296 26.12 -29.81 8.40
CA LEU A 296 26.30 -28.36 8.41
C LEU A 296 27.11 -27.96 9.65
N MET A 297 28.26 -27.33 9.44
CA MET A 297 29.13 -26.84 10.52
C MET A 297 28.99 -25.32 10.69
N LYS A 298 28.49 -24.87 11.84
CA LYS A 298 28.53 -23.45 12.26
C LYS A 298 29.78 -23.19 13.07
N ARG A 299 30.71 -22.38 12.55
CA ARG A 299 31.91 -21.90 13.25
C ARG A 299 31.61 -20.60 14.00
N TYR A 300 32.23 -20.41 15.16
CA TYR A 300 32.10 -19.20 15.97
C TYR A 300 33.40 -18.40 15.90
N GLU A 301 33.43 -17.42 14.99
CA GLU A 301 34.60 -16.57 14.75
C GLU A 301 34.62 -15.34 15.68
N GLY A 302 35.79 -14.71 15.81
CA GLY A 302 36.05 -13.59 16.72
C GLY A 302 36.91 -13.97 17.93
N GLY A 303 36.94 -13.11 18.95
CA GLY A 303 37.75 -13.34 20.16
C GLY A 303 37.31 -14.57 20.94
N ARG A 304 38.26 -15.46 21.31
CA ARG A 304 37.98 -16.81 21.87
C ARG A 304 36.93 -16.83 22.98
N ALA A 305 36.97 -15.88 23.92
CA ALA A 305 36.00 -15.81 25.01
C ALA A 305 34.56 -15.55 24.52
N GLN A 306 34.37 -14.63 23.57
CA GLN A 306 33.06 -14.33 22.98
C GLN A 306 32.57 -15.48 22.09
N ALA A 307 33.47 -16.09 21.32
CA ALA A 307 33.18 -17.26 20.50
C ALA A 307 32.70 -18.44 21.37
N MET A 308 33.44 -18.77 22.44
CA MET A 308 33.07 -19.82 23.41
C MET A 308 31.75 -19.51 24.11
N GLN A 309 31.48 -18.25 24.49
CA GLN A 309 30.22 -17.87 25.13
C GLN A 309 29.00 -18.04 24.19
N LYS A 310 29.14 -17.66 22.92
CA LYS A 310 28.10 -17.87 21.89
C LYS A 310 27.90 -19.36 21.60
N TRP A 311 29.00 -20.09 21.44
CA TRP A 311 29.01 -21.54 21.22
C TRP A 311 28.34 -22.31 22.38
N ALA A 312 28.74 -22.09 23.63
CA ALA A 312 28.20 -22.79 24.79
C ALA A 312 26.69 -22.53 24.98
N ARG A 313 26.24 -21.31 24.66
CA ARG A 313 24.82 -20.96 24.61
C ARG A 313 24.07 -21.75 23.55
N ASP A 314 24.55 -21.74 22.31
CA ASP A 314 23.90 -22.42 21.19
C ASP A 314 23.89 -23.95 21.41
N VAL A 315 24.99 -24.53 21.92
CA VAL A 315 25.03 -25.95 22.34
C VAL A 315 23.95 -26.22 23.40
N LYS A 316 23.89 -25.42 24.47
CA LYS A 316 22.89 -25.63 25.54
C LYS A 316 21.45 -25.49 25.06
N ILE A 317 21.18 -24.66 24.06
CA ILE A 317 19.86 -24.57 23.43
C ILE A 317 19.59 -25.85 22.61
N LEU A 318 20.49 -26.22 21.70
CA LEU A 318 20.33 -27.36 20.80
C LEU A 318 20.30 -28.72 21.54
N GLN A 319 20.99 -28.85 22.68
CA GLN A 319 20.92 -30.02 23.57
C GLN A 319 19.52 -30.30 24.15
N ASN A 320 18.58 -29.35 24.05
CA ASN A 320 17.20 -29.49 24.53
C ASN A 320 16.17 -29.44 23.37
N LEU A 321 16.62 -29.44 22.11
CA LEU A 321 15.75 -29.37 20.94
C LEU A 321 15.87 -30.66 20.11
N TYR A 322 14.82 -31.47 20.14
CA TYR A 322 14.70 -32.70 19.38
C TYR A 322 13.35 -32.73 18.64
N HIS A 323 13.41 -32.52 17.33
CA HIS A 323 12.25 -32.49 16.45
C HIS A 323 12.64 -33.02 15.07
N PRO A 324 11.78 -33.76 14.34
CA PRO A 324 12.10 -34.23 12.98
C PRO A 324 12.31 -33.07 12.01
N ASN A 325 11.52 -32.00 12.15
CA ASN A 325 11.53 -30.84 11.24
C ASN A 325 12.46 -29.69 11.69
N LEU A 326 13.40 -29.93 12.62
CA LEU A 326 14.43 -28.97 13.03
C LEU A 326 15.83 -29.54 12.79
N PRO A 327 16.84 -28.69 12.49
CA PRO A 327 18.24 -29.14 12.43
C PRO A 327 18.70 -29.76 13.75
N GLN A 328 18.99 -31.06 13.74
CA GLN A 328 19.43 -31.79 14.93
C GLN A 328 20.94 -31.69 15.10
N MET A 329 21.40 -31.36 16.29
CA MET A 329 22.83 -31.32 16.61
C MET A 329 23.38 -32.76 16.72
N VAL A 330 24.46 -33.06 15.98
CA VAL A 330 25.18 -34.35 16.07
C VAL A 330 26.29 -34.27 17.12
N GLY A 331 26.86 -33.07 17.26
CA GLY A 331 27.92 -32.79 18.22
C GLY A 331 28.51 -31.42 18.04
N TYR A 332 29.63 -31.20 18.70
CA TYR A 332 30.30 -29.91 18.77
C TYR A 332 31.81 -30.06 18.93
N SER A 333 32.53 -28.98 18.70
CA SER A 333 33.99 -28.91 18.85
C SER A 333 34.44 -29.25 20.27
N ASN A 334 35.61 -29.89 20.42
CA ASN A 334 36.26 -29.95 21.71
C ASN A 334 36.78 -28.57 22.19
N ASP A 335 37.06 -28.48 23.47
CA ASP A 335 37.60 -27.35 24.23
C ASP A 335 39.02 -26.92 23.80
N GLU A 336 39.78 -27.84 23.20
CA GLU A 336 41.10 -27.60 22.63
C GLU A 336 41.04 -26.85 21.29
N THR A 337 39.92 -26.93 20.55
CA THR A 337 39.81 -26.27 19.24
C THR A 337 40.02 -24.74 19.32
N PRO A 338 40.79 -24.16 18.39
CA PRO A 338 41.05 -22.71 18.38
C PRO A 338 39.84 -21.89 17.91
N THR A 339 38.94 -22.49 17.13
CA THR A 339 37.66 -21.90 16.69
C THR A 339 36.55 -22.89 17.01
N PRO A 340 35.72 -22.64 18.04
CA PRO A 340 34.66 -23.56 18.41
C PRO A 340 33.60 -23.64 17.30
N PHE A 341 32.92 -24.79 17.21
CA PHE A 341 31.89 -25.07 16.20
C PHE A 341 30.81 -26.03 16.70
N ILE A 342 29.68 -26.05 16.00
CA ILE A 342 28.56 -26.98 16.18
C ILE A 342 28.28 -27.68 14.84
N LEU A 343 27.90 -28.96 14.90
CA LEU A 343 27.63 -29.82 13.76
C LEU A 343 26.17 -30.28 13.77
N LEU A 344 25.48 -30.13 12.64
CA LEU A 344 24.07 -30.46 12.47
C LEU A 344 23.87 -31.53 11.39
N ALA A 345 23.00 -32.50 11.65
CA ALA A 345 22.59 -33.54 10.70
C ALA A 345 21.49 -33.04 9.76
N ASN A 346 21.34 -33.75 8.63
CA ASN A 346 20.16 -33.72 7.75
C ASN A 346 19.77 -32.35 7.17
N VAL A 347 20.66 -31.35 7.23
CA VAL A 347 20.39 -30.04 6.63
C VAL A 347 20.58 -30.11 5.11
N GLN A 348 19.49 -30.29 4.38
CA GLN A 348 19.49 -30.17 2.92
C GLN A 348 19.55 -28.71 2.47
N THR A 349 20.04 -28.48 1.25
CA THR A 349 20.41 -27.15 0.74
C THR A 349 19.92 -26.86 -0.70
N ARG A 350 18.60 -26.66 -0.90
CA ARG A 350 17.89 -26.37 -2.19
C ARG A 350 16.54 -25.60 -2.03
N LEU A 351 16.51 -24.26 -2.05
CA LEU A 351 15.36 -23.38 -1.71
C LEU A 351 13.96 -24.02 -1.72
N PRO A 352 13.11 -23.85 -0.69
CA PRO A 352 11.69 -24.26 -0.76
C PRO A 352 11.00 -23.71 -2.01
N GLN A 353 11.30 -22.45 -2.37
CA GLN A 353 10.85 -21.86 -3.62
C GLN A 353 11.42 -22.55 -4.87
N ALA A 354 12.71 -22.92 -4.90
CA ALA A 354 13.27 -23.65 -6.05
C ALA A 354 12.70 -25.09 -6.14
N LEU A 355 12.45 -25.74 -5.02
CA LEU A 355 11.84 -27.08 -4.94
C LEU A 355 10.37 -27.02 -5.41
N ILE A 356 9.62 -25.99 -4.99
CA ILE A 356 8.26 -25.72 -5.49
C ILE A 356 8.28 -25.34 -6.98
N LEU A 357 9.20 -24.50 -7.46
CA LEU A 357 9.30 -24.13 -8.88
C LEU A 357 9.75 -25.30 -9.77
N ASP A 358 10.64 -26.16 -9.29
CA ASP A 358 11.02 -27.41 -9.96
C ASP A 358 9.84 -28.39 -9.99
N SER A 359 9.11 -28.52 -8.88
CA SER A 359 7.85 -29.28 -8.81
C SER A 359 6.79 -28.74 -9.76
N ILE A 360 6.58 -27.42 -9.86
CA ILE A 360 5.63 -26.80 -10.79
C ILE A 360 5.96 -27.13 -12.26
N LYS A 361 7.25 -27.23 -12.59
CA LYS A 361 7.73 -27.61 -13.94
C LYS A 361 7.59 -29.10 -14.21
N ASN A 362 7.86 -29.95 -13.22
CA ASN A 362 8.10 -31.39 -13.42
C ASN A 362 7.01 -32.30 -12.85
N ALA A 363 6.06 -31.78 -12.08
CA ALA A 363 5.03 -32.53 -11.36
C ALA A 363 3.62 -31.96 -11.59
N SER A 364 2.62 -32.64 -11.03
CA SER A 364 1.23 -32.19 -11.04
C SER A 364 1.00 -31.07 -10.03
N LEU A 365 0.05 -30.18 -10.32
CA LEU A 365 -0.44 -29.17 -9.39
C LEU A 365 -0.92 -29.79 -8.07
N ALA A 366 -1.51 -30.99 -8.10
CA ALA A 366 -1.84 -31.77 -6.91
C ALA A 366 -0.58 -32.07 -6.06
N THR A 367 0.50 -32.55 -6.67
CA THR A 367 1.79 -32.79 -5.99
C THR A 367 2.40 -31.49 -5.47
N CYS A 368 2.33 -30.38 -6.22
CA CYS A 368 2.80 -29.07 -5.77
C CYS A 368 2.01 -28.56 -4.55
N ALA A 369 0.68 -28.74 -4.56
CA ALA A 369 -0.18 -28.36 -3.45
C ALA A 369 0.11 -29.21 -2.21
N HIS A 370 0.19 -30.54 -2.34
CA HIS A 370 0.54 -31.44 -1.25
C HIS A 370 1.93 -31.12 -0.65
N LEU A 371 2.94 -30.91 -1.49
CA LEU A 371 4.29 -30.50 -1.09
C LEU A 371 4.27 -29.19 -0.28
N LEU A 372 3.52 -28.18 -0.74
CA LEU A 372 3.37 -26.90 -0.05
C LEU A 372 2.66 -27.08 1.29
N LEU A 373 1.53 -27.79 1.33
CA LEU A 373 0.78 -28.06 2.56
C LEU A 373 1.62 -28.80 3.61
N ARG A 374 2.39 -29.81 3.16
CA ARG A 374 3.35 -30.53 4.00
C ARG A 374 4.43 -29.59 4.54
N PHE A 375 5.03 -28.75 3.70
CA PHE A 375 6.03 -27.77 4.14
C PHE A 375 5.48 -26.81 5.22
N TYR A 376 4.24 -26.33 5.07
CA TYR A 376 3.58 -25.50 6.08
C TYR A 376 3.24 -26.28 7.37
N ARG A 377 2.73 -27.52 7.27
CA ARG A 377 2.48 -28.39 8.43
C ARG A 377 3.78 -28.61 9.22
N ASP A 378 4.81 -29.08 8.53
CA ASP A 378 6.10 -29.46 9.12
C ASP A 378 6.80 -28.24 9.77
N THR A 379 6.61 -27.05 9.19
CA THR A 379 7.04 -25.74 9.74
C THR A 379 6.26 -25.33 11.00
N LEU A 380 4.94 -25.43 10.96
CA LEU A 380 4.07 -25.04 12.07
C LEU A 380 4.26 -25.96 13.28
N ASP A 381 4.39 -27.25 13.05
CA ASP A 381 4.71 -28.24 14.07
C ASP A 381 6.05 -27.93 14.76
N ALA A 382 7.09 -27.65 13.98
CA ALA A 382 8.39 -27.21 14.50
C ALA A 382 8.32 -25.90 15.32
N ALA A 383 7.50 -24.93 14.88
CA ALA A 383 7.29 -23.69 15.60
C ALA A 383 6.53 -23.90 16.94
N LEU A 384 5.47 -24.73 16.92
CA LEU A 384 4.70 -25.10 18.12
C LEU A 384 5.52 -25.96 19.09
N TYR A 385 6.44 -26.78 18.59
CA TYR A 385 7.43 -27.49 19.41
C TYR A 385 8.39 -26.50 20.10
N LEU A 386 8.99 -25.57 19.34
CA LEU A 386 9.88 -24.54 19.90
C LEU A 386 9.17 -23.64 20.92
N GLN A 387 7.92 -23.28 20.65
CA GLN A 387 7.09 -22.52 21.58
C GLN A 387 6.96 -23.22 22.94
N ARG A 388 6.62 -24.52 22.92
CA ARG A 388 6.49 -25.35 24.12
C ARG A 388 7.83 -25.52 24.84
N GLN A 389 8.90 -25.92 24.15
CA GLN A 389 10.19 -26.22 24.78
C GLN A 389 10.90 -24.98 25.34
N LEU A 390 10.86 -23.86 24.61
CA LEU A 390 11.54 -22.63 25.01
C LEU A 390 10.63 -21.64 25.77
N ASN A 391 9.39 -22.02 26.04
CA ASN A 391 8.35 -21.18 26.66
C ASN A 391 8.24 -19.81 25.96
N LEU A 392 8.15 -19.82 24.63
CA LEU A 392 8.02 -18.61 23.83
C LEU A 392 6.58 -18.07 23.94
N SER A 393 6.44 -16.74 23.98
CA SER A 393 5.16 -16.09 23.69
C SER A 393 4.83 -16.24 22.21
N ASP A 394 3.54 -16.14 21.84
CA ASP A 394 3.11 -16.17 20.43
C ASP A 394 3.91 -15.18 19.56
N SER A 395 4.20 -13.98 20.09
CA SER A 395 5.02 -12.97 19.44
C SER A 395 6.48 -13.37 19.22
N LYS A 396 7.06 -14.20 20.08
CA LYS A 396 8.42 -14.75 19.89
C LYS A 396 8.42 -15.96 18.96
N THR A 397 7.33 -16.73 18.94
CA THR A 397 7.10 -17.79 17.96
C THR A 397 6.88 -17.20 16.56
N GLN A 398 6.16 -16.08 16.46
CA GLN A 398 6.10 -15.23 15.27
C GLN A 398 7.50 -14.74 14.86
N ASP A 399 8.22 -14.05 15.76
CA ASP A 399 9.57 -13.54 15.45
C ASP A 399 10.45 -14.69 14.91
N TYR A 400 10.33 -15.89 15.47
CA TYR A 400 10.96 -17.10 14.95
C TYR A 400 10.45 -17.47 13.54
N VAL A 401 9.14 -17.61 13.30
CA VAL A 401 8.57 -17.99 11.98
C VAL A 401 8.89 -16.96 10.87
N GLU A 402 8.90 -15.68 11.19
CA GLU A 402 9.18 -14.59 10.23
C GLU A 402 10.66 -14.47 9.85
N HIS A 403 11.55 -14.67 10.83
CA HIS A 403 13.00 -14.57 10.65
C HIS A 403 13.67 -15.94 10.53
N ALA A 404 12.89 -17.02 10.54
CA ALA A 404 13.34 -18.36 10.20
C ALA A 404 13.71 -18.33 8.72
N ASN A 405 15.02 -18.31 8.47
CA ASN A 405 15.52 -18.62 7.14
C ASN A 405 15.13 -20.08 6.85
N TYR A 406 14.00 -20.26 6.17
CA TYR A 406 13.52 -21.53 5.63
C TYR A 406 14.49 -22.06 4.60
N ARG A 407 15.59 -22.59 5.13
CA ARG A 407 16.67 -23.14 4.37
C ARG A 407 16.41 -24.60 4.14
N ILE A 408 15.94 -24.76 2.93
CA ILE A 408 16.77 -25.42 1.96
C ILE A 408 17.47 -24.22 1.18
N ASP A 409 18.76 -24.25 0.81
CA ASP A 409 19.66 -23.13 0.34
C ASP A 409 19.44 -22.61 -1.12
N ALA A 410 19.64 -21.34 -1.49
CA ALA A 410 19.59 -20.07 -0.75
C ALA A 410 19.50 -18.82 -1.65
N GLU A 411 18.48 -17.97 -1.42
CA GLU A 411 18.43 -16.50 -1.58
C GLU A 411 17.12 -16.03 -0.89
N GLN A 412 17.00 -14.76 -0.49
CA GLN A 412 16.06 -14.32 0.57
C GLN A 412 14.57 -14.33 0.16
N THR A 413 13.82 -15.41 0.42
CA THR A 413 12.36 -15.46 0.15
C THR A 413 11.51 -16.20 1.21
N VAL A 414 11.53 -15.74 2.47
CA VAL A 414 10.42 -16.02 3.41
C VAL A 414 9.15 -15.25 3.00
N GLN A 415 9.34 -14.15 2.26
CA GLN A 415 8.28 -13.22 1.86
C GLN A 415 7.55 -13.57 0.56
N GLN A 416 7.96 -14.65 -0.12
CA GLN A 416 7.55 -14.92 -1.50
C GLN A 416 7.48 -16.43 -1.82
N ILE A 417 7.10 -17.25 -0.83
CA ILE A 417 6.81 -18.69 -1.03
C ILE A 417 5.67 -18.87 -2.05
N LEU A 418 4.70 -17.95 -2.05
CA LEU A 418 3.68 -17.87 -3.08
C LEU A 418 4.24 -17.12 -4.31
N PRO A 419 4.30 -17.76 -5.49
CA PRO A 419 4.69 -17.07 -6.71
C PRO A 419 3.68 -15.94 -7.04
N ASN A 420 4.11 -14.97 -7.85
CA ASN A 420 3.37 -13.72 -8.13
C ASN A 420 2.97 -12.92 -6.87
N ARG A 421 3.78 -12.99 -5.79
CA ARG A 421 3.49 -12.41 -4.46
C ARG A 421 2.15 -12.89 -3.87
N GLY A 422 1.62 -14.01 -4.38
CA GLY A 422 0.28 -14.50 -4.09
C GLY A 422 -0.86 -13.67 -4.70
N TYR A 423 -0.60 -12.64 -5.50
CA TYR A 423 -1.63 -11.81 -6.15
C TYR A 423 -1.78 -12.17 -7.62
N ALA A 424 -2.38 -13.32 -7.88
CA ALA A 424 -3.01 -13.54 -9.16
C ALA A 424 -4.28 -12.68 -9.26
N LYS A 425 -4.55 -12.11 -10.44
CA LYS A 425 -5.89 -11.58 -10.81
C LYS A 425 -6.61 -12.49 -11.79
N GLN A 426 -5.85 -13.27 -12.56
CA GLN A 426 -6.32 -14.14 -13.64
C GLN A 426 -5.57 -15.47 -13.58
N PRO A 427 -6.07 -16.53 -14.23
CA PRO A 427 -5.37 -17.82 -14.28
C PRO A 427 -3.97 -17.71 -14.90
N HIS A 428 -3.75 -16.78 -15.83
CA HIS A 428 -2.45 -16.44 -16.40
C HIS A 428 -2.42 -14.93 -16.69
N ASP A 429 -1.22 -14.36 -16.79
CA ASP A 429 -1.02 -12.96 -17.16
C ASP A 429 -0.73 -12.88 -18.67
N PRO A 430 -1.57 -12.20 -19.48
CA PRO A 430 -1.31 -12.03 -20.90
C PRO A 430 -0.11 -11.14 -21.22
N GLU A 431 0.41 -10.38 -20.25
CA GLU A 431 1.60 -9.52 -20.42
C GLU A 431 2.91 -10.29 -20.16
N ASP A 432 2.89 -11.40 -19.39
CA ASP A 432 4.06 -12.25 -19.17
C ASP A 432 4.27 -13.23 -20.34
N ALA A 433 5.04 -12.78 -21.33
CA ALA A 433 5.53 -13.64 -22.43
C ALA A 433 6.74 -14.52 -22.05
N THR A 434 7.30 -14.39 -20.83
CA THR A 434 8.53 -15.08 -20.41
C THR A 434 8.25 -16.46 -19.80
N THR A 435 7.11 -16.63 -19.14
CA THR A 435 6.69 -17.88 -18.50
C THR A 435 5.65 -18.61 -19.35
N SER A 436 5.73 -19.94 -19.50
CA SER A 436 4.71 -20.68 -20.25
C SER A 436 3.32 -20.56 -19.59
N ILE A 437 2.26 -20.44 -20.40
CA ILE A 437 0.88 -20.26 -19.91
C ILE A 437 0.48 -21.38 -18.93
N GLU A 438 0.91 -22.63 -19.17
CA GLU A 438 0.68 -23.75 -18.25
C GLU A 438 1.38 -23.54 -16.90
N THR A 439 2.65 -23.11 -16.91
CA THR A 439 3.41 -22.80 -15.69
C THR A 439 2.74 -21.66 -14.92
N GLN A 440 2.26 -20.61 -15.61
CA GLN A 440 1.53 -19.51 -14.99
C GLN A 440 0.20 -19.98 -14.37
N ARG A 441 -0.57 -20.82 -15.08
CA ARG A 441 -1.81 -21.42 -14.56
C ARG A 441 -1.55 -22.25 -13.31
N LYS A 442 -0.54 -23.13 -13.33
CA LYS A 442 -0.12 -23.90 -12.14
C LYS A 442 0.28 -22.98 -10.98
N VAL A 443 1.12 -21.97 -11.23
CA VAL A 443 1.53 -20.94 -10.27
C VAL A 443 0.33 -20.24 -9.63
N ASN A 444 -0.60 -19.73 -10.43
CA ASN A 444 -1.71 -18.91 -9.96
C ASN A 444 -2.75 -19.76 -9.22
N HIS A 445 -3.09 -20.95 -9.73
CA HIS A 445 -3.99 -21.87 -9.02
C HIS A 445 -3.36 -22.38 -7.71
N LEU A 446 -2.04 -22.65 -7.67
CA LEU A 446 -1.34 -23.01 -6.43
C LEU A 446 -1.38 -21.87 -5.41
N ALA A 447 -1.13 -20.63 -5.84
CA ALA A 447 -1.15 -19.46 -4.97
C ALA A 447 -2.54 -19.20 -4.37
N VAL A 448 -3.60 -19.34 -5.17
CA VAL A 448 -5.00 -19.24 -4.71
C VAL A 448 -5.35 -20.37 -3.74
N LEU A 449 -4.98 -21.61 -4.07
CA LEU A 449 -5.26 -22.78 -3.24
C LEU A 449 -4.51 -22.71 -1.89
N ALA A 450 -3.24 -22.29 -1.91
CA ALA A 450 -2.47 -22.04 -0.70
C ALA A 450 -3.10 -20.94 0.17
N LYS A 451 -3.55 -19.81 -0.41
CA LYS A 451 -4.29 -18.76 0.32
C LYS A 451 -5.62 -19.24 0.90
N ALA A 452 -6.30 -20.18 0.25
CA ALA A 452 -7.52 -20.78 0.80
C ALA A 452 -7.21 -21.73 1.96
N LEU A 453 -6.19 -22.58 1.82
CA LEU A 453 -5.90 -23.65 2.78
C LEU A 453 -5.12 -23.19 4.01
N LEU A 454 -4.29 -22.16 3.86
CA LEU A 454 -3.53 -21.52 4.92
C LEU A 454 -4.33 -20.29 5.37
N PRO A 455 -5.17 -20.40 6.41
CA PRO A 455 -6.14 -19.36 6.72
C PRO A 455 -5.45 -18.12 7.28
N ASN A 456 -6.09 -16.97 7.11
CA ASN A 456 -5.83 -15.74 7.87
C ASN A 456 -6.24 -15.86 9.37
N SER A 457 -6.23 -17.08 9.93
CA SER A 457 -6.66 -17.36 11.30
C SER A 457 -5.53 -17.06 12.28
N ASP A 458 -5.86 -16.38 13.38
CA ASP A 458 -4.93 -16.08 14.46
C ASP A 458 -4.63 -17.29 15.36
N ASP A 459 -5.23 -18.45 15.06
CA ASP A 459 -5.07 -19.70 15.80
C ASP A 459 -4.30 -20.74 14.97
N LEU A 460 -3.02 -20.93 15.32
CA LEU A 460 -2.16 -21.96 14.71
C LEU A 460 -2.64 -23.38 14.94
N SER A 461 -3.35 -23.66 16.05
CA SER A 461 -3.83 -25.01 16.36
C SER A 461 -4.93 -25.42 15.38
N LEU A 462 -5.83 -24.49 15.04
CA LEU A 462 -6.84 -24.67 14.00
C LEU A 462 -6.21 -24.84 12.60
N VAL A 463 -5.13 -24.12 12.29
CA VAL A 463 -4.38 -24.34 11.03
C VAL A 463 -3.76 -25.74 10.99
N SER A 464 -3.09 -26.14 12.08
CA SER A 464 -2.44 -27.45 12.18
C SER A 464 -3.46 -28.60 12.05
N SER A 465 -4.55 -28.55 12.82
CA SER A 465 -5.63 -29.54 12.77
C SER A 465 -6.27 -29.65 11.39
N ARG A 466 -6.48 -28.52 10.69
CA ARG A 466 -6.97 -28.53 9.30
C ARG A 466 -5.96 -29.15 8.34
N LEU A 467 -4.68 -28.80 8.44
CA LEU A 467 -3.63 -29.39 7.59
C LEU A 467 -3.49 -30.90 7.83
N GLN A 468 -3.59 -31.36 9.07
CA GLN A 468 -3.65 -32.78 9.42
C GLN A 468 -4.88 -33.47 8.78
N SER A 469 -6.07 -32.88 8.89
CA SER A 469 -7.28 -33.41 8.25
C SER A 469 -7.18 -33.51 6.73
N ILE A 470 -6.53 -32.55 6.06
CA ILE A 470 -6.35 -32.54 4.59
C ILE A 470 -5.30 -33.56 4.13
N LEU A 471 -4.18 -33.67 4.86
CA LEU A 471 -3.04 -34.49 4.47
C LEU A 471 -3.25 -35.99 4.77
N GLY A 472 -4.39 -36.34 5.39
CA GLY A 472 -4.56 -37.56 6.15
C GLY A 472 -3.92 -37.38 7.52
N GLY A 473 -4.67 -37.68 8.57
CA GLY A 473 -4.03 -38.03 9.83
C GLY A 473 -3.24 -39.30 9.58
N ASP A 474 -1.95 -39.30 9.94
CA ASP A 474 -1.23 -40.55 10.15
C ASP A 474 -1.92 -41.22 11.35
N GLU A 475 -2.95 -42.06 11.09
CA GLU A 475 -3.67 -42.80 12.13
C GLU A 475 -2.74 -43.90 12.68
N GLU A 476 -1.87 -43.48 13.59
CA GLU A 476 -1.02 -44.32 14.43
C GLU A 476 -1.90 -45.15 15.39
N GLY A 477 -2.37 -46.31 14.92
CA GLY A 477 -3.13 -47.29 15.70
C GLY A 477 -4.35 -47.79 14.94
N ASP A 478 -4.59 -49.09 14.78
CA ASP A 478 -3.88 -50.27 15.30
C ASP A 478 -3.93 -51.43 14.28
N GLU A 479 -3.15 -52.47 14.55
CA GLU A 479 -2.97 -53.71 13.76
C GLU A 479 -2.02 -53.61 12.55
N ILE A 480 -0.89 -54.31 12.70
CA ILE A 480 0.20 -54.42 11.74
C ILE A 480 -0.20 -55.44 10.67
N ASP A 481 -0.91 -54.99 9.63
CA ASP A 481 -0.94 -55.69 8.36
C ASP A 481 0.28 -55.25 7.52
N ASP A 482 1.27 -56.15 7.41
CA ASP A 482 2.61 -55.96 6.79
C ASP A 482 2.60 -55.62 5.27
N TYR A 483 1.43 -55.29 4.71
CA TYR A 483 1.20 -54.96 3.31
C TYR A 483 0.51 -53.59 3.14
N ALA A 484 0.91 -52.61 3.95
CA ALA A 484 0.48 -51.22 3.81
C ALA A 484 0.79 -50.69 2.39
N HIS A 485 -0.21 -50.72 1.51
CA HIS A 485 -0.14 -50.10 0.19
C HIS A 485 0.15 -48.60 0.38
N PRO A 486 1.08 -48.00 -0.39
CA PRO A 486 1.38 -46.58 -0.27
C PRO A 486 0.09 -45.80 -0.52
N ALA A 487 -0.30 -44.97 0.46
CA ALA A 487 -1.53 -44.20 0.40
C ALA A 487 -1.64 -43.45 -0.93
N SER A 488 -2.76 -43.63 -1.64
CA SER A 488 -3.00 -43.01 -2.94
C SER A 488 -2.75 -41.50 -2.86
N PRO A 489 -1.95 -40.92 -3.77
CA PRO A 489 -1.59 -39.51 -3.68
C PRO A 489 -2.84 -38.63 -3.75
N LEU A 490 -2.92 -37.64 -2.85
CA LEU A 490 -4.04 -36.69 -2.78
C LEU A 490 -4.25 -36.00 -4.12
N THR A 491 -5.46 -36.14 -4.66
CA THR A 491 -5.88 -35.48 -5.90
C THR A 491 -6.14 -33.99 -5.65
N LEU A 492 -5.99 -33.15 -6.69
CA LEU A 492 -6.28 -31.72 -6.59
C LEU A 492 -7.75 -31.49 -6.19
N ARG A 493 -8.65 -32.34 -6.69
CA ARG A 493 -10.08 -32.38 -6.34
C ARG A 493 -10.31 -32.54 -4.83
N GLN A 494 -9.67 -33.50 -4.18
CA GLN A 494 -9.77 -33.70 -2.72
C GLN A 494 -9.26 -32.48 -1.95
N ILE A 495 -8.10 -31.94 -2.36
CA ILE A 495 -7.48 -30.77 -1.73
C ILE A 495 -8.39 -29.52 -1.86
N ARG A 496 -9.10 -29.35 -2.99
CA ARG A 496 -10.10 -28.28 -3.17
C ARG A 496 -11.35 -28.50 -2.35
N LEU A 497 -11.92 -29.71 -2.33
CA LEU A 497 -13.12 -30.01 -1.55
C LEU A 497 -12.91 -29.66 -0.07
N ALA A 498 -11.79 -30.06 0.52
CA ALA A 498 -11.45 -29.69 1.90
C ALA A 498 -11.29 -28.16 2.11
N ALA A 499 -10.90 -27.40 1.08
CA ALA A 499 -10.90 -25.92 1.12
C ALA A 499 -12.31 -25.31 1.08
N PHE A 500 -13.25 -25.98 0.39
CA PHE A 500 -14.65 -25.56 0.28
C PHE A 500 -15.44 -25.91 1.54
N ASP A 501 -15.18 -27.08 2.13
CA ASP A 501 -15.79 -27.54 3.38
C ASP A 501 -15.28 -26.72 4.58
N ALA A 502 -14.06 -26.20 4.49
CA ALA A 502 -13.51 -25.20 5.41
C ALA A 502 -14.04 -23.76 5.17
N HIS A 503 -14.88 -23.55 4.15
CA HIS A 503 -15.41 -22.25 3.70
C HIS A 503 -14.35 -21.15 3.44
N THR A 504 -13.10 -21.51 3.14
CA THR A 504 -12.01 -20.53 2.99
C THR A 504 -11.66 -20.17 1.55
N HIS A 505 -12.19 -20.89 0.56
CA HIS A 505 -11.92 -20.64 -0.87
C HIS A 505 -12.81 -19.54 -1.46
N GLN A 506 -12.77 -18.32 -0.92
CA GLN A 506 -13.60 -17.18 -1.38
C GLN A 506 -12.99 -16.37 -2.53
N TYR A 507 -11.87 -16.83 -3.11
CA TYR A 507 -11.20 -16.13 -4.20
C TYR A 507 -11.91 -16.36 -5.54
N ALA A 508 -12.01 -15.32 -6.37
CA ALA A 508 -12.41 -15.40 -7.77
C ALA A 508 -11.41 -14.63 -8.65
N TRP A 509 -11.20 -15.12 -9.88
CA TRP A 509 -10.49 -14.40 -10.94
C TRP A 509 -11.27 -13.14 -11.33
N SER A 510 -10.61 -12.11 -11.86
CA SER A 510 -11.22 -10.82 -12.17
C SER A 510 -10.82 -10.29 -13.55
N GLN A 511 -11.79 -9.76 -14.28
CA GLN A 511 -11.64 -9.12 -15.58
C GLN A 511 -12.33 -7.75 -15.53
N ASN A 512 -11.52 -6.68 -15.43
CA ASN A 512 -12.00 -5.29 -15.33
C ASN A 512 -12.37 -4.65 -16.68
N ILE A 513 -12.18 -5.36 -17.79
CA ILE A 513 -12.45 -4.89 -19.14
C ILE A 513 -13.26 -5.96 -19.86
N VAL A 514 -14.59 -5.81 -19.81
CA VAL A 514 -15.55 -6.51 -20.67
C VAL A 514 -16.58 -5.53 -21.23
N PRO A 515 -17.28 -5.86 -22.33
CA PRO A 515 -18.38 -5.03 -22.81
C PRO A 515 -19.48 -4.94 -21.74
N ALA A 516 -19.95 -3.73 -21.46
CA ALA A 516 -21.01 -3.49 -20.47
C ALA A 516 -22.28 -4.29 -20.81
N TYR A 517 -22.95 -4.78 -19.76
CA TYR A 517 -24.18 -5.59 -19.86
C TYR A 517 -24.06 -6.89 -20.68
N LYS A 518 -22.86 -7.38 -21.00
CA LYS A 518 -22.68 -8.59 -21.83
C LYS A 518 -22.83 -9.90 -21.05
N TYR A 519 -22.45 -9.91 -19.77
CA TYR A 519 -22.43 -11.11 -18.93
C TYR A 519 -23.24 -10.89 -17.66
N ALA A 520 -23.86 -11.97 -17.17
CA ALA A 520 -24.64 -12.01 -15.94
C ALA A 520 -24.02 -13.00 -14.93
N VAL A 521 -24.40 -12.86 -13.65
CA VAL A 521 -24.03 -13.86 -12.63
C VAL A 521 -24.68 -15.20 -12.96
N GLY A 522 -23.91 -16.28 -12.78
CA GLY A 522 -24.32 -17.61 -13.15
C GLY A 522 -24.05 -17.96 -14.62
N ASP A 523 -23.53 -17.06 -15.45
CA ASP A 523 -23.14 -17.44 -16.83
C ASP A 523 -22.01 -18.47 -16.80
N ILE A 524 -22.26 -19.62 -17.44
CA ILE A 524 -21.23 -20.56 -17.86
C ILE A 524 -20.76 -20.13 -19.24
N ALA A 525 -19.46 -19.89 -19.39
CA ALA A 525 -18.85 -19.42 -20.62
C ALA A 525 -17.50 -20.10 -20.86
N TYR A 526 -16.88 -19.83 -22.01
CA TYR A 526 -15.50 -20.21 -22.31
C TYR A 526 -14.81 -19.14 -23.18
N VAL A 527 -13.49 -19.19 -23.30
CA VAL A 527 -12.72 -18.35 -24.24
C VAL A 527 -12.39 -19.17 -25.48
N PRO A 528 -12.89 -18.81 -26.69
CA PRO A 528 -12.54 -19.51 -27.91
C PRO A 528 -11.05 -19.36 -28.25
N SER A 529 -10.43 -20.45 -28.73
CA SER A 529 -9.00 -20.47 -29.07
C SER A 529 -8.65 -19.41 -30.13
N GLY A 530 -7.61 -18.62 -29.87
CA GLY A 530 -7.13 -17.59 -30.80
C GLY A 530 -7.85 -16.23 -30.72
N VAL A 531 -8.81 -16.06 -29.80
CA VAL A 531 -9.46 -14.75 -29.57
C VAL A 531 -8.86 -14.06 -28.34
N VAL A 532 -8.82 -12.72 -28.35
CA VAL A 532 -8.22 -11.90 -27.29
C VAL A 532 -8.97 -12.06 -25.95
N SER A 533 -8.22 -12.15 -24.85
CA SER A 533 -8.74 -12.22 -23.49
C SER A 533 -9.79 -11.14 -23.20
N GLY A 534 -11.01 -11.55 -22.89
CA GLY A 534 -12.16 -10.68 -22.61
C GLY A 534 -13.42 -11.00 -23.43
N SER A 535 -13.29 -11.67 -24.57
CA SER A 535 -14.42 -12.16 -25.36
C SER A 535 -14.81 -13.60 -25.00
N PHE A 536 -15.53 -13.74 -23.89
CA PHE A 536 -16.15 -15.01 -23.50
C PHE A 536 -17.39 -15.28 -24.36
N THR A 537 -17.63 -16.55 -24.67
CA THR A 537 -18.85 -17.06 -25.32
C THR A 537 -19.69 -17.75 -24.25
N VAL A 538 -20.88 -17.21 -23.96
CA VAL A 538 -21.82 -17.78 -22.99
C VAL A 538 -22.47 -19.04 -23.58
N LEU A 539 -22.53 -20.09 -22.77
CA LEU A 539 -23.08 -21.41 -23.11
C LEU A 539 -24.48 -21.60 -22.51
N CYS A 540 -24.63 -21.27 -21.23
CA CYS A 540 -25.88 -21.31 -20.47
C CYS A 540 -25.75 -20.43 -19.22
N ASN A 541 -26.86 -20.21 -18.50
CA ASN A 541 -26.85 -19.51 -17.21
C ASN A 541 -27.43 -20.42 -16.12
N VAL A 542 -26.74 -20.49 -14.97
CA VAL A 542 -27.08 -21.33 -13.80
C VAL A 542 -27.37 -20.49 -12.55
N SER A 543 -27.77 -19.23 -12.71
CA SER A 543 -28.12 -18.29 -11.62
C SER A 543 -29.05 -18.89 -10.56
N ALA A 544 -30.04 -19.69 -10.98
CA ALA A 544 -31.00 -20.35 -10.09
C ALA A 544 -30.39 -21.37 -9.11
N GLN A 545 -29.09 -21.66 -9.19
CA GLN A 545 -28.35 -22.52 -8.25
C GLN A 545 -27.66 -21.73 -7.12
N PHE A 546 -27.73 -20.38 -7.13
CA PHE A 546 -27.00 -19.52 -6.20
C PHE A 546 -27.90 -18.45 -5.58
N GLU A 547 -27.58 -18.05 -4.36
CA GLU A 547 -28.03 -16.77 -3.84
C GLU A 547 -27.27 -15.64 -4.56
N ILE A 548 -28.01 -14.71 -5.17
CA ILE A 548 -27.45 -13.55 -5.88
C ILE A 548 -27.79 -12.29 -5.10
N ALA A 549 -26.77 -11.59 -4.64
CA ALA A 549 -26.87 -10.28 -4.03
C ALA A 549 -26.69 -9.18 -5.09
N GLU A 550 -27.41 -8.07 -4.91
CA GLU A 550 -27.19 -6.81 -5.63
C GLU A 550 -26.27 -5.90 -4.80
N GLY A 551 -25.41 -5.14 -5.47
CA GLY A 551 -24.58 -4.11 -4.87
C GLY A 551 -24.55 -2.85 -5.74
N ALA A 552 -24.58 -1.69 -5.09
CA ALA A 552 -24.33 -0.40 -5.73
C ALA A 552 -23.36 0.41 -4.87
N THR A 553 -22.26 0.89 -5.46
CA THR A 553 -21.30 1.78 -4.79
C THR A 553 -20.97 2.98 -5.67
N GLY A 554 -20.70 4.12 -5.04
CA GLY A 554 -20.39 5.36 -5.76
C GLY A 554 -19.20 6.07 -5.11
N THR A 555 -18.36 6.69 -5.92
CA THR A 555 -17.32 7.59 -5.42
C THR A 555 -17.20 8.82 -6.32
N GLN A 556 -17.06 10.00 -5.72
CA GLN A 556 -16.69 11.23 -6.41
C GLN A 556 -15.24 11.58 -6.10
N GLY A 557 -14.53 12.20 -7.04
CA GLY A 557 -13.21 12.75 -6.76
C GLY A 557 -12.82 13.90 -7.68
N ALA A 558 -11.99 14.79 -7.16
CA ALA A 558 -11.55 16.00 -7.86
C ALA A 558 -10.08 16.30 -7.55
N TRP A 559 -9.43 17.04 -8.45
CA TRP A 559 -8.09 17.56 -8.21
C TRP A 559 -8.16 18.81 -7.35
N ALA A 560 -7.79 18.68 -6.07
CA ALA A 560 -7.77 19.75 -5.08
C ALA A 560 -6.36 19.95 -4.53
N GLY A 561 -5.76 21.12 -4.81
CA GLY A 561 -4.43 21.48 -4.32
C GLY A 561 -3.29 20.59 -4.82
N GLY A 562 -3.44 19.98 -6.01
CA GLY A 562 -2.45 19.06 -6.61
C GLY A 562 -2.69 17.58 -6.33
N PHE A 563 -3.71 17.22 -5.53
CA PHE A 563 -4.02 15.84 -5.16
C PHE A 563 -5.41 15.45 -5.64
N PHE A 564 -5.60 14.17 -5.98
CA PHE A 564 -6.91 13.63 -6.28
C PHE A 564 -7.62 13.23 -4.98
N GLU A 565 -8.54 14.06 -4.51
CA GLU A 565 -9.30 13.79 -3.29
C GLU A 565 -10.55 12.96 -3.63
N ARG A 566 -10.61 11.72 -3.12
CA ARG A 566 -11.73 10.78 -3.33
C ARG A 566 -12.66 10.74 -2.12
N HIS A 567 -13.96 10.75 -2.38
CA HIS A 567 -15.02 10.68 -1.37
C HIS A 567 -16.03 9.61 -1.80
N GLU A 568 -16.49 8.79 -0.85
CA GLU A 568 -17.56 7.83 -1.08
C GLU A 568 -18.93 8.53 -1.16
N LEU A 569 -19.80 8.01 -2.02
CA LEU A 569 -21.17 8.45 -2.20
C LEU A 569 -22.09 7.38 -1.64
N GLN A 570 -23.02 7.78 -0.77
CA GLN A 570 -24.06 6.90 -0.28
C GLN A 570 -25.22 6.87 -1.29
N PRO A 571 -25.66 5.68 -1.76
CA PRO A 571 -26.84 5.58 -2.61
C PRO A 571 -28.10 5.81 -1.78
N PHE A 572 -29.12 6.40 -2.40
CA PHE A 572 -30.50 6.31 -1.94
C PHE A 572 -31.36 5.54 -2.94
N GLU A 573 -32.32 4.78 -2.44
CA GLU A 573 -33.16 3.91 -3.27
C GLU A 573 -34.27 4.70 -3.98
N TYR A 574 -34.58 4.31 -5.21
CA TYR A 574 -35.66 4.86 -5.99
C TYR A 574 -36.43 3.72 -6.70
N PRO A 575 -37.77 3.80 -6.85
CA PRO A 575 -38.55 2.76 -7.51
C PRO A 575 -38.01 2.34 -8.88
N GLY A 576 -38.10 1.03 -9.18
CA GLY A 576 -37.63 0.46 -10.44
C GLY A 576 -36.16 0.07 -10.50
N GLY A 577 -35.49 -0.13 -9.35
CA GLY A 577 -34.07 -0.51 -9.29
C GLY A 577 -33.12 0.65 -9.59
N ILE A 578 -33.61 1.89 -9.51
CA ILE A 578 -32.82 3.11 -9.72
C ILE A 578 -32.16 3.49 -8.39
N ARG A 579 -30.88 3.84 -8.44
CA ARG A 579 -30.09 4.37 -7.34
C ARG A 579 -29.78 5.85 -7.61
N GLY A 580 -30.10 6.70 -6.64
CA GLY A 580 -29.75 8.11 -6.64
C GLY A 580 -28.46 8.36 -5.85
N TRP A 581 -27.65 9.33 -6.30
CA TRP A 581 -26.37 9.70 -5.70
C TRP A 581 -26.27 11.21 -5.51
N THR A 582 -26.02 11.67 -4.29
CA THR A 582 -25.84 13.08 -3.98
C THR A 582 -24.40 13.52 -4.27
N VAL A 583 -24.20 14.27 -5.34
CA VAL A 583 -22.89 14.75 -5.80
C VAL A 583 -22.74 16.22 -5.44
N VAL A 584 -21.64 16.58 -4.77
CA VAL A 584 -21.40 17.97 -4.31
C VAL A 584 -20.25 18.57 -5.08
N VAL A 585 -20.52 19.63 -5.83
CA VAL A 585 -19.59 20.27 -6.76
C VAL A 585 -19.36 21.73 -6.32
N PRO A 586 -18.19 22.05 -5.73
CA PRO A 586 -17.76 23.42 -5.53
C PRO A 586 -17.65 24.19 -6.84
N VAL A 587 -17.95 25.48 -6.80
CA VAL A 587 -18.00 26.31 -8.00
C VAL A 587 -16.60 26.46 -8.62
N GLY A 588 -16.52 26.39 -9.95
CA GLY A 588 -15.26 26.42 -10.70
C GLY A 588 -14.51 25.08 -10.75
N THR A 589 -14.98 24.05 -10.05
CA THR A 589 -14.30 22.74 -10.00
C THR A 589 -14.93 21.72 -10.95
N GLN A 590 -14.12 20.74 -11.38
CA GLN A 590 -14.56 19.55 -12.10
C GLN A 590 -14.40 18.33 -11.20
N HIS A 591 -15.47 17.55 -11.07
CA HIS A 591 -15.51 16.30 -10.34
C HIS A 591 -15.71 15.13 -11.30
N ASN A 592 -14.93 14.07 -11.11
CA ASN A 592 -15.15 12.78 -11.73
C ASN A 592 -16.01 11.95 -10.77
N VAL A 593 -17.12 11.40 -11.25
CA VAL A 593 -17.99 10.51 -10.49
C VAL A 593 -17.92 9.12 -11.11
N THR A 594 -17.83 8.10 -10.26
CA THR A 594 -17.73 6.70 -10.64
C THR A 594 -18.79 5.94 -9.86
N VAL A 595 -19.71 5.31 -10.56
CA VAL A 595 -20.81 4.52 -10.01
C VAL A 595 -20.67 3.09 -10.50
N VAL A 596 -20.67 2.14 -9.56
CA VAL A 596 -20.59 0.72 -9.82
C VAL A 596 -21.92 0.07 -9.42
N HIS A 597 -22.59 -0.59 -10.38
CA HIS A 597 -23.74 -1.46 -10.12
C HIS A 597 -23.37 -2.90 -10.45
N GLU A 598 -23.71 -3.84 -9.57
CA GLU A 598 -23.29 -5.22 -9.70
C GLU A 598 -24.23 -6.24 -9.09
N HIS A 599 -24.19 -7.44 -9.64
CA HIS A 599 -24.70 -8.65 -9.04
C HIS A 599 -23.52 -9.56 -8.66
N TYR A 600 -23.62 -10.31 -7.57
CA TYR A 600 -22.59 -11.26 -7.16
C TYR A 600 -23.15 -12.43 -6.33
N VAL A 601 -22.44 -13.56 -6.35
CA VAL A 601 -22.62 -14.69 -5.44
C VAL A 601 -21.83 -14.39 -4.15
N PRO A 602 -22.47 -14.23 -2.98
CA PRO A 602 -21.76 -13.96 -1.72
C PRO A 602 -20.81 -15.10 -1.32
N ALA A 603 -21.21 -16.34 -1.60
CA ALA A 603 -20.51 -17.56 -1.27
C ALA A 603 -19.70 -18.12 -2.46
N VAL A 604 -18.63 -17.42 -2.87
CA VAL A 604 -17.82 -17.78 -4.06
C VAL A 604 -17.34 -19.24 -4.08
N HIS A 605 -17.04 -19.82 -2.92
CA HIS A 605 -16.68 -21.24 -2.79
C HIS A 605 -17.78 -22.23 -3.26
N GLU A 606 -19.06 -21.86 -3.25
CA GLU A 606 -20.16 -22.68 -3.77
C GLU A 606 -20.13 -22.76 -5.29
N ALA A 607 -19.80 -21.65 -5.97
CA ALA A 607 -19.60 -21.64 -7.42
C ALA A 607 -18.40 -22.52 -7.83
N TRP A 608 -17.32 -22.52 -7.05
CA TRP A 608 -16.21 -23.47 -7.24
C TRP A 608 -16.65 -24.93 -7.07
N ARG A 609 -17.42 -25.25 -6.02
CA ARG A 609 -17.96 -26.60 -5.77
C ARG A 609 -18.88 -27.04 -6.90
N PHE A 610 -19.81 -26.18 -7.32
CA PHE A 610 -20.72 -26.43 -8.44
C PHE A 610 -19.97 -26.76 -9.73
N LEU A 611 -18.95 -25.98 -10.10
CA LEU A 611 -18.17 -26.22 -11.31
C LEU A 611 -17.34 -27.51 -11.22
N LEU A 612 -16.89 -27.89 -10.01
CA LEU A 612 -16.12 -29.12 -9.76
C LEU A 612 -16.98 -30.39 -9.89
N GLU A 613 -18.25 -30.30 -9.52
CA GLU A 613 -19.22 -31.40 -9.60
C GLU A 613 -19.85 -31.52 -10.99
N ASN A 614 -20.24 -30.39 -11.60
CA ASN A 614 -21.04 -30.36 -12.83
C ASN A 614 -20.21 -30.10 -14.10
N GLY A 615 -18.97 -29.62 -13.97
CA GLY A 615 -18.14 -29.14 -15.08
C GLY A 615 -17.96 -30.16 -16.21
N ARG A 616 -17.70 -31.44 -15.90
CA ARG A 616 -17.57 -32.49 -16.95
C ARG A 616 -18.85 -32.70 -17.76
N ALA A 617 -20.01 -32.63 -17.12
CA ALA A 617 -21.29 -32.83 -17.80
C ALA A 617 -21.66 -31.63 -18.69
N LEU A 618 -21.44 -30.41 -18.19
CA LEU A 618 -21.62 -29.16 -18.94
C LEU A 618 -20.67 -29.10 -20.15
N ALA A 619 -19.39 -29.38 -19.93
CA ALA A 619 -18.34 -29.44 -20.94
C ALA A 619 -18.73 -30.37 -22.11
N LYS A 620 -19.11 -31.62 -21.78
CA LYS A 620 -19.58 -32.61 -22.75
C LYS A 620 -20.83 -32.17 -23.50
N THR A 621 -21.76 -31.48 -22.83
CA THR A 621 -23.01 -30.99 -23.45
C THR A 621 -22.75 -29.90 -24.49
N HIS A 622 -21.73 -29.07 -24.28
CA HIS A 622 -21.40 -27.94 -25.16
C HIS A 622 -20.20 -28.19 -26.09
N ASN A 623 -19.60 -29.39 -26.05
CA ASN A 623 -18.39 -29.74 -26.80
C ASN A 623 -17.22 -28.76 -26.54
N VAL A 624 -16.99 -28.46 -25.26
CA VAL A 624 -15.88 -27.66 -24.74
C VAL A 624 -15.12 -28.50 -23.71
N GLU A 625 -13.85 -28.23 -23.50
CA GLU A 625 -13.04 -28.90 -22.47
C GLU A 625 -13.42 -28.42 -21.04
N PRO A 626 -13.46 -29.30 -20.02
CA PRO A 626 -13.87 -28.92 -18.65
C PRO A 626 -13.04 -27.79 -18.04
N GLN A 627 -11.73 -27.75 -18.29
CA GLN A 627 -10.80 -26.71 -17.81
C GLN A 627 -10.99 -25.34 -18.47
N ASP A 628 -11.66 -25.27 -19.63
CA ASP A 628 -11.91 -24.00 -20.33
C ASP A 628 -13.28 -23.40 -19.97
N LEU A 629 -14.07 -24.11 -19.15
CA LEU A 629 -15.30 -23.57 -18.56
C LEU A 629 -15.00 -22.53 -17.49
N ILE A 630 -15.74 -21.43 -17.58
CA ILE A 630 -15.69 -20.27 -16.72
C ILE A 630 -17.10 -20.05 -16.17
N LEU A 631 -17.25 -19.90 -14.85
CA LEU A 631 -18.51 -19.55 -14.19
C LEU A 631 -18.40 -18.13 -13.62
N VAL A 632 -19.23 -17.21 -14.13
CA VAL A 632 -19.29 -15.82 -13.67
C VAL A 632 -19.94 -15.74 -12.29
N THR A 633 -19.18 -15.27 -11.30
CA THR A 633 -19.62 -15.14 -9.89
C THR A 633 -19.90 -13.70 -9.48
N ARG A 634 -19.46 -12.71 -10.26
CA ARG A 634 -19.80 -11.30 -10.12
C ARG A 634 -19.86 -10.68 -11.51
N ALA A 635 -20.87 -9.88 -11.79
CA ALA A 635 -20.98 -9.14 -13.04
C ALA A 635 -21.52 -7.74 -12.74
N GLY A 636 -20.91 -6.72 -13.34
CA GLY A 636 -21.29 -5.34 -13.07
C GLY A 636 -20.87 -4.35 -14.15
N ILE A 637 -21.30 -3.12 -13.94
CA ILE A 637 -21.00 -1.96 -14.76
C ILE A 637 -20.33 -0.88 -13.93
N ASP A 638 -19.28 -0.28 -14.47
CA ASP A 638 -18.60 0.92 -13.99
C ASP A 638 -19.03 2.06 -14.91
N GLN A 639 -19.95 2.89 -14.42
CA GLN A 639 -20.45 4.09 -15.09
C GLN A 639 -19.63 5.29 -14.62
N ARG A 640 -18.97 5.97 -15.56
CA ARG A 640 -18.13 7.13 -15.27
C ARG A 640 -18.75 8.41 -15.81
N PHE A 641 -18.62 9.47 -15.04
CA PHE A 641 -19.19 10.77 -15.35
C PHE A 641 -18.23 11.90 -14.98
N ARG A 642 -18.38 13.03 -15.66
CA ARG A 642 -17.78 14.32 -15.28
C ARG A 642 -18.89 15.30 -15.02
N VAL A 643 -18.75 16.05 -13.94
CA VAL A 643 -19.60 17.21 -13.64
C VAL A 643 -18.72 18.41 -13.33
N GLN A 644 -19.08 19.57 -13.90
CA GLN A 644 -18.34 20.81 -13.75
C GLN A 644 -19.31 21.98 -13.55
N ASP A 645 -19.05 22.78 -12.51
CA ASP A 645 -19.81 23.98 -12.20
C ASP A 645 -19.05 25.21 -12.72
N LEU A 646 -19.51 25.79 -13.83
CA LEU A 646 -18.87 26.93 -14.50
C LEU A 646 -19.39 28.29 -13.99
N ARG A 647 -20.20 28.36 -12.93
CA ARG A 647 -20.82 29.62 -12.46
C ARG A 647 -19.79 30.69 -12.01
N GLN A 648 -18.51 30.32 -11.79
CA GLN A 648 -17.41 31.25 -11.49
C GLN A 648 -16.55 31.68 -12.68
N MET A 649 -16.69 31.10 -13.88
CA MET A 649 -15.87 31.51 -15.05
C MET A 649 -16.35 32.84 -15.65
N HIS A 650 -16.18 33.91 -14.90
CA HIS A 650 -16.02 35.26 -15.43
C HIS A 650 -14.59 35.37 -15.96
N PHE A 651 -14.37 34.92 -17.19
CA PHE A 651 -13.19 35.35 -17.95
C PHE A 651 -13.22 36.89 -17.97
N PRO A 652 -12.21 37.62 -17.47
CA PRO A 652 -12.30 39.07 -17.33
C PRO A 652 -12.39 39.76 -18.70
N THR A 653 -13.26 40.77 -18.88
CA THR A 653 -13.41 41.46 -20.18
C THR A 653 -12.14 42.20 -20.61
N HIS A 654 -11.22 41.48 -21.25
CA HIS A 654 -10.24 42.05 -22.16
C HIS A 654 -10.90 42.37 -23.52
N HIS A 655 -12.01 43.13 -23.45
CA HIS A 655 -12.11 44.54 -23.86
C HIS A 655 -10.82 45.21 -24.33
N HIS A 656 -10.10 44.58 -25.25
CA HIS A 656 -9.12 45.25 -26.09
C HIS A 656 -9.87 46.19 -27.03
N HIS A 657 -9.86 47.48 -26.70
CA HIS A 657 -10.06 48.52 -27.70
C HIS A 657 -9.01 48.34 -28.80
N LEU A 658 -9.41 47.70 -29.90
CA LEU A 658 -8.70 47.79 -31.17
C LEU A 658 -8.89 49.22 -31.71
N SER A 659 -8.07 50.14 -31.19
CA SER A 659 -7.92 51.46 -31.77
C SER A 659 -7.50 51.31 -33.22
N THR A 660 -8.36 51.79 -34.12
CA THR A 660 -8.12 51.87 -35.57
C THR A 660 -6.88 52.70 -35.86
N MET A 661 -5.72 52.05 -35.99
CA MET A 661 -4.54 52.71 -36.53
C MET A 661 -4.70 52.90 -38.04
N ALA A 662 -4.72 54.17 -38.46
CA ALA A 662 -4.67 54.52 -39.87
C ALA A 662 -3.37 54.02 -40.51
N ARG A 663 -3.47 53.37 -41.66
CA ARG A 663 -2.31 52.98 -42.48
C ARG A 663 -1.61 54.23 -43.02
N PRO A 664 -0.29 54.44 -42.79
CA PRO A 664 0.49 55.32 -43.64
C PRO A 664 0.74 54.65 -45.00
N PRO A 665 0.77 55.40 -46.12
CA PRO A 665 1.06 54.83 -47.43
C PRO A 665 2.56 54.51 -47.58
N PHE A 666 2.86 53.33 -48.13
CA PHE A 666 4.21 53.01 -48.59
C PHE A 666 4.56 53.84 -49.82
N GLN A 667 5.66 54.60 -49.75
CA GLN A 667 6.44 54.99 -50.93
C GLN A 667 7.83 54.35 -50.86
N ASN A 668 8.44 54.20 -52.03
CA ASN A 668 9.53 53.26 -52.29
C ASN A 668 10.92 53.76 -51.90
N ALA A 669 11.82 52.77 -51.87
CA ALA A 669 13.23 52.85 -52.22
C ALA A 669 14.22 53.46 -51.20
N GLY A 670 14.94 52.56 -50.54
CA GLY A 670 16.40 52.54 -50.71
C GLY A 670 17.26 52.92 -49.51
N VAL A 671 18.48 52.37 -49.55
CA VAL A 671 19.65 52.72 -48.75
C VAL A 671 19.69 52.20 -47.30
N SER A 672 20.65 51.30 -47.08
CA SER A 672 21.18 50.88 -45.79
C SER A 672 21.92 52.01 -45.07
N PHE A 673 21.83 52.13 -43.74
CA PHE A 673 23.00 52.28 -42.83
C PHE A 673 22.56 52.35 -41.35
N GLN A 674 23.32 51.66 -40.49
CA GLN A 674 23.52 51.99 -39.06
C GLN A 674 24.56 53.14 -38.96
N PRO A 675 24.87 53.76 -37.78
CA PRO A 675 24.44 53.48 -36.39
C PRO A 675 24.18 54.72 -35.48
N HIS A 676 23.96 54.46 -34.18
CA HIS A 676 24.23 55.31 -32.98
C HIS A 676 23.34 56.54 -32.62
N PHE A 677 22.57 56.39 -31.52
CA PHE A 677 22.41 57.30 -30.35
C PHE A 677 21.96 58.78 -30.54
N PRO A 678 21.55 59.51 -29.47
CA PRO A 678 20.84 59.12 -28.23
C PRO A 678 19.64 60.06 -27.90
N PHE A 679 19.05 59.91 -26.69
CA PHE A 679 18.19 60.88 -25.98
C PHE A 679 16.84 61.31 -26.59
N GLY A 680 15.75 60.97 -25.89
CA GLY A 680 14.42 61.53 -26.09
C GLY A 680 13.49 61.22 -24.91
N GLN A 681 13.22 62.22 -24.05
CA GLN A 681 12.28 62.08 -22.95
C GLN A 681 10.84 62.04 -23.50
N HIS A 682 10.11 60.95 -23.24
CA HIS A 682 8.65 60.95 -23.33
C HIS A 682 8.05 60.38 -22.05
N GLN A 683 7.30 61.23 -21.34
CA GLN A 683 6.44 60.83 -20.24
C GLN A 683 5.32 59.92 -20.78
N PRO A 684 5.10 58.73 -20.23
CA PRO A 684 3.84 58.04 -20.39
C PRO A 684 2.83 58.68 -19.42
N HIS A 685 1.79 59.33 -19.95
CA HIS A 685 0.61 59.68 -19.16
C HIS A 685 0.06 58.42 -18.49
N GLN A 686 0.01 58.41 -17.15
CA GLN A 686 -0.68 57.34 -16.42
C GLN A 686 -2.19 57.54 -16.54
N PRO A 687 -2.95 56.60 -17.14
CA PRO A 687 -4.39 56.57 -16.95
C PRO A 687 -4.67 56.11 -15.52
N HIS A 688 -5.43 56.90 -14.77
CA HIS A 688 -5.90 56.51 -13.43
C HIS A 688 -6.89 55.34 -13.51
N ARG A 689 -6.38 54.10 -13.61
CA ARG A 689 -7.16 52.91 -13.24
C ARG A 689 -7.03 52.72 -11.73
N GLY A 690 -8.02 53.23 -11.00
CA GLY A 690 -8.23 52.81 -9.62
C GLY A 690 -8.50 51.31 -9.59
N PHE A 691 -7.58 50.54 -9.03
CA PHE A 691 -7.84 49.15 -8.69
C PHE A 691 -8.83 49.13 -7.52
N ALA A 692 -10.12 49.01 -7.85
CA ALA A 692 -11.14 48.68 -6.86
C ALA A 692 -10.71 47.39 -6.16
N GLN A 693 -10.71 47.39 -4.82
CA GLN A 693 -10.41 46.18 -4.07
C GLN A 693 -11.46 45.11 -4.41
N PRO A 694 -11.08 43.83 -4.58
CA PRO A 694 -12.07 42.78 -4.70
C PRO A 694 -12.90 42.74 -3.42
N PHE A 695 -14.21 42.95 -3.56
CA PHE A 695 -15.15 42.82 -2.45
C PHE A 695 -14.96 41.46 -1.77
N PRO A 696 -15.03 41.38 -0.43
CA PRO A 696 -14.98 40.09 0.27
C PRO A 696 -16.12 39.22 -0.24
N GLY A 697 -15.74 38.22 -1.05
CA GLY A 697 -16.67 37.52 -1.92
C GLY A 697 -17.68 36.68 -1.14
N ARG A 698 -18.95 36.73 -1.56
CA ARG A 698 -19.93 35.72 -1.17
C ARG A 698 -19.33 34.33 -1.47
N GLU A 699 -19.18 33.49 -0.45
CA GLU A 699 -18.89 32.07 -0.67
C GLU A 699 -20.00 31.49 -1.54
N LEU A 700 -19.68 31.28 -2.83
CA LEU A 700 -20.68 30.80 -3.77
C LEU A 700 -21.06 29.37 -3.37
N GLN A 701 -22.32 29.20 -2.97
CA GLN A 701 -22.85 27.93 -2.47
C GLN A 701 -22.56 26.81 -3.47
N ARG A 702 -21.95 25.73 -2.95
CA ARG A 702 -21.64 24.52 -3.71
C ARG A 702 -22.91 24.00 -4.39
N SER A 703 -22.82 23.63 -5.66
CA SER A 703 -23.93 22.94 -6.31
C SER A 703 -24.09 21.56 -5.70
N ILE A 704 -25.34 21.16 -5.45
CA ILE A 704 -25.71 19.78 -5.15
C ILE A 704 -26.46 19.28 -6.37
N PHE A 705 -25.97 18.19 -6.95
CA PHE A 705 -26.62 17.47 -8.02
C PHE A 705 -26.99 16.08 -7.56
N TYR A 706 -28.03 15.52 -8.16
CA TYR A 706 -28.48 14.16 -7.95
C TYR A 706 -28.30 13.40 -9.26
N LEU A 707 -27.42 12.42 -9.23
CA LEU A 707 -27.19 11.49 -10.34
C LEU A 707 -28.09 10.27 -10.10
N PHE A 708 -28.92 9.93 -11.07
CA PHE A 708 -29.76 8.74 -11.08
C PHE A 708 -29.21 7.74 -12.09
N THR A 709 -29.11 6.48 -11.66
CA THR A 709 -28.49 5.38 -12.42
C THR A 709 -29.16 4.07 -12.06
N ALA A 710 -29.08 3.06 -12.92
CA ALA A 710 -29.51 1.70 -12.61
C ALA A 710 -28.55 0.69 -13.24
N HIS A 711 -28.66 -0.58 -12.82
CA HIS A 711 -28.00 -1.71 -13.47
C HIS A 711 -28.65 -2.07 -14.83
N ASP A 712 -29.90 -1.66 -15.07
CA ASP A 712 -30.58 -1.94 -16.33
C ASP A 712 -30.01 -1.10 -17.49
N LYS A 713 -29.68 -1.78 -18.58
CA LYS A 713 -29.23 -1.20 -19.84
C LYS A 713 -30.27 -0.25 -20.46
N THR A 714 -31.57 -0.42 -20.19
CA THR A 714 -32.60 0.49 -20.73
C THR A 714 -32.62 1.84 -20.01
N HIS A 715 -32.06 1.93 -18.82
CA HIS A 715 -32.02 3.16 -18.04
C HIS A 715 -30.80 4.02 -18.42
N GLU A 716 -31.04 5.09 -19.18
CA GLU A 716 -30.03 6.13 -19.40
C GLU A 716 -29.78 6.91 -18.09
N PRO A 717 -28.51 7.06 -17.64
CA PRO A 717 -28.19 7.87 -16.46
C PRO A 717 -28.66 9.32 -16.57
N ARG A 718 -29.34 9.83 -15.55
CA ARG A 718 -29.94 11.17 -15.54
C ARG A 718 -29.37 12.03 -14.42
N TRP A 719 -29.12 13.31 -14.71
CA TRP A 719 -28.74 14.31 -13.72
C TRP A 719 -29.93 15.21 -13.38
N SER A 720 -30.07 15.58 -12.12
CA SER A 720 -31.09 16.49 -11.61
C SER A 720 -30.50 17.42 -10.55
N GLU A 721 -31.17 18.53 -10.29
CA GLU A 721 -30.91 19.38 -9.12
C GLU A 721 -31.86 19.11 -7.95
N GLN A 722 -32.85 18.24 -8.16
CA GLN A 722 -33.82 17.83 -7.14
C GLN A 722 -33.58 16.36 -6.75
N PRO A 723 -33.69 16.01 -5.45
CA PRO A 723 -33.51 14.63 -4.96
C PRO A 723 -34.62 13.69 -5.40
N PHE A 724 -35.72 14.22 -5.93
CA PHE A 724 -36.84 13.47 -6.48
C PHE A 724 -37.00 13.81 -7.97
N TYR A 725 -37.22 12.79 -8.78
CA TYR A 725 -37.46 12.90 -10.22
C TYR A 725 -38.50 11.84 -10.60
N VAL A 726 -39.58 12.24 -11.28
CA VAL A 726 -40.69 11.33 -11.62
C VAL A 726 -40.29 10.46 -12.83
N PRO A 727 -40.29 9.12 -12.72
CA PRO A 727 -39.94 8.25 -13.84
C PRO A 727 -40.83 8.48 -15.06
N GLY A 728 -40.23 8.80 -16.20
CA GLY A 728 -40.91 8.94 -17.49
C GLY A 728 -41.11 10.38 -17.98
N GLU A 729 -40.95 11.39 -17.12
CA GLU A 729 -40.83 12.79 -17.57
C GLU A 729 -39.38 13.08 -18.01
N ASP A 730 -39.13 14.03 -18.90
CA ASP A 730 -37.75 14.46 -19.13
C ASP A 730 -37.30 15.35 -17.96
N PRO A 731 -36.12 15.09 -17.35
CA PRO A 731 -35.67 15.87 -16.20
C PRO A 731 -35.49 17.33 -16.61
N PRO A 732 -35.82 18.29 -15.73
CA PRO A 732 -35.55 19.70 -16.02
C PRO A 732 -34.05 19.87 -16.32
N PRO A 733 -33.68 20.62 -17.36
CA PRO A 733 -32.28 20.81 -17.71
C PRO A 733 -31.53 21.44 -16.54
N LEU A 734 -30.29 20.97 -16.31
CA LEU A 734 -29.41 21.57 -15.31
C LEU A 734 -29.30 23.08 -15.53
N LYS A 735 -29.19 23.86 -14.44
CA LYS A 735 -29.07 25.32 -14.52
C LYS A 735 -27.95 25.70 -15.49
N ALA A 736 -28.21 26.74 -16.26
CA ALA A 736 -27.22 27.32 -17.18
C ALA A 736 -25.87 27.51 -16.48
N LYS A 737 -24.80 27.11 -17.16
CA LYS A 737 -23.40 27.04 -16.66
C LYS A 737 -23.06 25.82 -15.78
N CYS A 738 -23.85 24.75 -15.77
CA CYS A 738 -23.43 23.44 -15.25
C CYS A 738 -23.29 22.44 -16.40
N PHE A 739 -22.15 21.76 -16.50
CA PHE A 739 -21.94 20.69 -17.48
C PHE A 739 -21.90 19.35 -16.75
N ALA A 740 -22.67 18.37 -17.22
CA ALA A 740 -22.57 16.99 -16.80
C ALA A 740 -22.54 16.09 -18.04
N GLY A 741 -21.65 15.10 -18.06
CA GLY A 741 -21.51 14.16 -19.17
C GLY A 741 -21.03 12.80 -18.69
N SER A 742 -21.30 11.75 -19.47
CA SER A 742 -20.74 10.42 -19.23
C SER A 742 -19.40 10.26 -19.95
N ASP A 743 -18.41 9.74 -19.24
CA ASP A 743 -17.12 9.30 -19.77
C ASP A 743 -17.21 7.90 -20.42
N GLY A 744 -18.34 7.21 -20.25
CA GLY A 744 -18.59 5.86 -20.74
C GLY A 744 -19.12 4.93 -19.66
N THR A 745 -19.60 3.76 -20.10
CA THR A 745 -19.96 2.63 -19.23
C THR A 745 -19.11 1.43 -19.60
N TYR A 746 -18.40 0.90 -18.62
CA TYR A 746 -17.48 -0.24 -18.77
C TYR A 746 -18.08 -1.45 -18.05
N GLY A 747 -17.93 -2.65 -18.60
CA GLY A 747 -18.29 -3.87 -17.90
C GLY A 747 -17.09 -4.45 -17.14
N PHE A 748 -17.35 -5.09 -16.02
CA PHE A 748 -16.40 -5.95 -15.32
C PHE A 748 -17.07 -7.24 -14.85
N MET A 749 -16.28 -8.28 -14.60
CA MET A 749 -16.75 -9.52 -14.01
C MET A 749 -15.69 -10.19 -13.14
N ASN A 750 -16.12 -10.93 -12.13
CA ASN A 750 -15.31 -11.96 -11.49
C ASN A 750 -15.86 -13.34 -11.84
N TYR A 751 -14.99 -14.33 -11.87
CA TYR A 751 -15.33 -15.69 -12.29
C TYR A 751 -14.47 -16.75 -11.59
N VAL A 752 -14.94 -17.99 -11.65
CA VAL A 752 -14.19 -19.17 -11.22
C VAL A 752 -13.90 -20.05 -12.43
N GLN A 753 -12.71 -20.67 -12.43
CA GLN A 753 -12.23 -21.56 -13.49
C GLN A 753 -11.32 -22.60 -12.85
N LEU A 754 -11.57 -23.88 -13.13
CA LEU A 754 -10.82 -25.01 -12.58
C LEU A 754 -9.60 -25.36 -13.44
N HIS A 755 -8.62 -26.03 -12.83
CA HIS A 755 -7.47 -26.57 -13.55
C HIS A 755 -7.85 -27.93 -14.17
N ALA A 756 -7.18 -28.36 -15.25
CA ALA A 756 -7.45 -29.67 -15.85
C ALA A 756 -7.31 -30.84 -14.85
N GLU A 757 -6.36 -30.74 -13.91
CA GLU A 757 -6.16 -31.73 -12.85
C GLU A 757 -7.30 -31.80 -11.81
N ASP A 758 -8.14 -30.76 -11.69
CA ASP A 758 -9.36 -30.84 -10.86
C ASP A 758 -10.36 -31.86 -11.44
N PHE A 759 -10.22 -32.16 -12.73
CA PHE A 759 -10.97 -33.18 -13.45
C PHE A 759 -10.14 -34.45 -13.74
N ALA A 760 -8.99 -34.66 -13.10
CA ALA A 760 -8.25 -35.91 -13.15
C ALA A 760 -8.64 -36.82 -11.98
N GLY A 761 -9.41 -37.88 -12.27
CA GLY A 761 -9.97 -38.84 -11.30
C GLY A 761 -11.40 -39.26 -11.62
#